data_AF-A0A6J6FXP5-F1
#
_entry.id   AF-A0A6J6FXP5-F1
#
_cell.length_a   1.000
_cell.length_b   1.000
_cell.length_c   1.000
_cell.angle_alpha   90.00
_cell.angle_beta   90.00
_cell.angle_gamma   90.00
#
_symmetry.space_group_name_H-M   'P 1'
#
loop_
_entity.id
_entity.type
_entity.pdbx_description
1 polymer ?
#
loop_
_entity_poly.entity_id
_entity_poly.type
_entity_poly.pdbx_seq_one_letter_code
_entity_poly.pdbx_strand_id
1 'polypeptide(L)'
;MTRRPDRPDRRNRRGRLDHVGPDELLDGRRLHVFVPAIMGVGLLFWLAGEVRDLLRATTDASRDKRARIAGHAIAREVLGTRTPDRPEQRGLRSRPVYALLAITLVGGAWYVAIGSIANYLRGDGYVGDIAWLLALALAASTVALVLGVVAGVVFVRWPDPPVWAHGWLRRSLLTTQPIDDATGLARPSWRLGAAVLTATAAAGLLALAVGASPHLVAGFDDRAGEWFGQVELGWWSTFTDVAFGTEVTILVAVVVSVAALRCRALTAAYLGATALGMMTGVLLRGVIQRDRPPGGPRFGTDSFPSGHALQSVVMAMLLPLAVAVLVRRPRPSTMLQLVLAVLAVGAAVDRIASGVHWTTDVLGGAAIGLALGLAARWVVADQRAHVRCHGCPWAIGAEARRDHVHAHHLHRGHPAHPGRREHPHLPVGLIALTESSASLVRVLSHLASLLAVVGLAVITLTVGLPRNGEGYVFGGAIERPVQLALAGVVSIGAIVGRKWPAVGAVTIAVAAALLGVFAAIEYPPLVATLFAAALMVPSFLLWLSWQHRRAPHELAAVAVVTALLVGSTWIGARAVYDVYFGPTHPESVTPGLPLDEVRWVLAGALEPDSVTVTARLRDGGATASLLVQTSADDPGVWSPAVAADEFGVARMRVDGLAAGTAYTYRVVVDGDPDEGRGVGEFRTPVDGPMSFRVVLASCARTSSNGAVFDAMAGEDALLYLALGDIHYGNIESTEPGPFLDAFDRLLTRPAQAAFYRSTPIAYVWDDHDYGPNDADATSPGREAVADVYRSVVPSAALVDDVAIFQAFTVGRVRFVLTDTRSQRTDDTMLGDEQLRWLLDELTTASRTHALVVWANAVPWVGPARPGGDGWAGYADERARIAEAIEDAGIENLVMVSGDAHMVAIDDGTNTDDAREPGDGFPLLHAAALDRPGNVKGGPYSEGAFPGGGQYGVLDIVDPAVTDPGSDAPVTVTMSGRTWDGRTLVTATFQLPSD
;
A
#
# COMPACT_ATOMS: atom_id res chain seq x y z
N MET A 1 22.93 33.74 58.36
CA MET A 1 21.61 34.31 58.73
C MET A 1 20.75 34.43 57.47
N THR A 2 19.59 33.75 57.50
CA THR A 2 18.27 34.15 56.92
C THR A 2 18.17 34.51 55.44
N ARG A 3 17.42 33.74 54.61
CA ARG A 3 15.95 33.84 54.35
C ARG A 3 15.52 35.30 54.06
N ARG A 4 14.75 35.65 53.03
CA ARG A 4 13.97 34.96 51.97
C ARG A 4 13.51 36.08 50.97
N PRO A 5 12.81 35.74 49.87
CA PRO A 5 12.77 36.51 48.62
C PRO A 5 11.62 37.50 48.53
N ASP A 6 11.74 38.46 47.62
CA ASP A 6 10.62 39.21 47.04
C ASP A 6 10.46 38.92 45.54
N ARG A 7 9.20 38.90 45.13
CA ARG A 7 8.62 38.38 43.88
C ARG A 7 9.13 39.07 42.61
N PRO A 8 9.13 38.36 41.45
CA PRO A 8 9.11 39.02 40.16
C PRO A 8 7.68 39.12 39.59
N ASP A 9 7.57 40.17 38.79
CA ASP A 9 6.42 40.76 38.13
C ASP A 9 5.77 39.83 37.08
N ARG A 10 4.48 40.02 36.88
CA ARG A 10 3.65 39.36 35.88
C ARG A 10 3.78 40.11 34.55
N ARG A 11 4.46 39.53 33.56
CA ARG A 11 4.13 39.59 32.11
C ARG A 11 5.17 38.80 31.31
N ASN A 12 4.70 38.16 30.23
CA ASN A 12 5.43 37.27 29.32
C ASN A 12 5.68 35.82 29.80
N ARG A 13 4.60 35.04 29.87
CA ARG A 13 4.64 33.62 29.49
C ARG A 13 4.00 33.48 28.10
N ARG A 14 4.76 33.75 27.05
CA ARG A 14 4.67 32.96 25.80
C ARG A 14 5.75 31.89 25.97
N GLY A 15 5.35 30.73 26.45
CA GLY A 15 6.25 29.58 26.50
C GLY A 15 6.65 29.25 25.07
N ARG A 16 7.96 29.19 24.83
CA ARG A 16 8.55 28.25 23.88
C ARG A 16 7.86 26.92 24.11
N LEU A 17 7.13 26.44 23.11
CA LEU A 17 6.76 25.04 23.03
C LEU A 17 7.95 24.39 22.35
N ASP A 18 8.65 23.58 23.13
CA ASP A 18 9.76 22.75 22.68
C ASP A 18 9.31 21.87 21.50
N HIS A 19 10.26 21.58 20.62
CA HIS A 19 10.08 20.71 19.46
C HIS A 19 9.52 19.35 19.89
N VAL A 20 8.37 18.99 19.33
CA VAL A 20 7.74 17.67 19.51
C VAL A 20 7.90 16.90 18.21
N GLY A 21 8.62 15.77 18.28
CA GLY A 21 8.88 14.88 17.15
C GLY A 21 7.70 13.97 16.77
N PRO A 22 7.80 13.23 15.64
CA PRO A 22 6.75 12.36 15.11
C PRO A 22 6.32 11.23 16.06
N ASP A 23 7.21 10.84 16.98
CA ASP A 23 7.02 9.69 17.87
C ASP A 23 6.00 9.94 18.99
N GLU A 24 5.65 11.20 19.29
CA GLU A 24 4.62 11.51 20.30
C GLU A 24 3.18 11.29 19.79
N LEU A 25 2.95 11.19 18.48
CA LEU A 25 1.62 10.92 17.90
C LEU A 25 1.27 9.42 17.88
N LEU A 26 2.29 8.56 17.90
CA LEU A 26 2.17 7.11 18.15
C LEU A 26 2.07 6.76 19.64
N ASP A 27 2.09 7.75 20.55
CA ASP A 27 1.76 7.48 21.94
C ASP A 27 0.27 7.09 22.02
N GLY A 28 0.01 5.77 22.04
CA GLY A 28 -1.33 5.17 22.16
C GLY A 28 -2.18 5.80 23.28
N ARG A 29 -1.54 6.53 24.19
CA ARG A 29 -2.11 7.44 25.18
C ARG A 29 -3.13 8.44 24.65
N ARG A 30 -3.06 8.99 23.42
CA ARG A 30 -4.09 9.94 22.90
C ARG A 30 -5.28 9.26 22.21
N LEU A 31 -5.06 8.12 21.54
CA LEU A 31 -6.13 7.32 20.92
C LEU A 31 -7.08 6.71 21.98
N HIS A 32 -6.54 6.29 23.13
CA HIS A 32 -7.32 5.81 24.27
C HIS A 32 -8.16 6.90 24.97
N VAL A 33 -7.94 8.18 24.65
CA VAL A 33 -8.52 9.34 25.35
C VAL A 33 -9.77 9.89 24.67
N PHE A 34 -9.86 9.83 23.32
CA PHE A 34 -10.94 10.47 22.56
C PHE A 34 -12.17 9.57 22.30
N VAL A 35 -11.93 8.28 22.04
CA VAL A 35 -12.99 7.29 21.79
C VAL A 35 -13.95 7.09 22.99
N PRO A 36 -13.50 7.09 24.27
CA PRO A 36 -14.38 6.94 25.44
C PRO A 36 -15.33 8.11 25.65
N ALA A 37 -14.89 9.35 25.41
CA ALA A 37 -15.72 10.55 25.58
C ALA A 37 -16.93 10.56 24.61
N ILE A 38 -16.72 10.09 23.38
CA ILE A 38 -17.75 10.06 22.32
C ILE A 38 -18.63 8.83 22.42
N MET A 39 -18.05 7.66 22.78
CA MET A 39 -18.86 6.50 23.15
C MET A 39 -19.73 6.82 24.37
N GLY A 40 -19.26 7.65 25.31
CA GLY A 40 -20.06 8.21 26.40
C GLY A 40 -21.29 8.98 25.90
N VAL A 41 -21.15 9.83 24.87
CA VAL A 41 -22.27 10.54 24.22
C VAL A 41 -23.25 9.58 23.54
N GLY A 42 -22.77 8.57 22.82
CA GLY A 42 -23.62 7.52 22.23
C GLY A 42 -24.37 6.70 23.27
N LEU A 43 -23.69 6.32 24.36
CA LEU A 43 -24.27 5.64 25.51
C LEU A 43 -25.31 6.52 26.22
N LEU A 44 -25.09 7.83 26.27
CA LEU A 44 -26.01 8.80 26.86
C LEU A 44 -27.28 8.99 26.06
N PHE A 45 -27.20 9.03 24.73
CA PHE A 45 -28.37 9.06 23.87
C PHE A 45 -29.18 7.76 23.95
N TRP A 46 -28.50 6.62 24.07
CA TRP A 46 -29.15 5.34 24.33
C TRP A 46 -29.80 5.32 25.72
N LEU A 47 -29.11 5.78 26.75
CA LEU A 47 -29.60 5.90 28.12
C LEU A 47 -30.82 6.81 28.21
N ALA A 48 -30.82 7.96 27.53
CA ALA A 48 -31.97 8.86 27.44
C ALA A 48 -33.17 8.19 26.75
N GLY A 49 -32.91 7.36 25.73
CA GLY A 49 -33.92 6.52 25.09
C GLY A 49 -34.53 5.48 26.04
N GLU A 50 -33.71 4.85 26.89
CA GLU A 50 -34.14 3.87 27.89
C GLU A 50 -34.87 4.52 29.07
N VAL A 51 -34.35 5.62 29.63
CA VAL A 51 -34.98 6.37 30.72
C VAL A 51 -36.35 6.90 30.29
N ARG A 52 -36.48 7.41 29.05
CA ARG A 52 -37.79 7.80 28.47
C ARG A 52 -38.76 6.63 28.42
N ASP A 53 -38.32 5.46 27.98
CA ASP A 53 -39.18 4.29 27.84
C ASP A 53 -39.54 3.68 29.21
N LEU A 54 -38.62 3.75 30.19
CA LEU A 54 -38.84 3.36 31.58
C LEU A 54 -39.83 4.30 32.29
N LEU A 55 -39.70 5.62 32.09
CA LEU A 55 -40.64 6.64 32.60
C LEU A 55 -42.02 6.51 31.95
N ARG A 56 -42.09 6.09 30.67
CA ARG A 56 -43.36 5.81 29.98
C ARG A 56 -43.94 4.43 30.29
N ALA A 57 -43.18 3.53 30.93
CA ALA A 57 -43.66 2.20 31.33
C ALA A 57 -44.82 2.26 32.35
N THR A 58 -45.07 3.42 32.95
CA THR A 58 -46.21 3.71 33.85
C THR A 58 -47.50 4.11 33.14
N THR A 59 -47.49 4.31 31.81
CA THR A 59 -48.65 4.81 31.01
C THR A 59 -49.27 3.75 30.09
N ASP A 60 -50.43 4.07 29.49
CA ASP A 60 -51.32 3.16 28.74
C ASP A 60 -50.64 2.34 27.63
N ALA A 61 -49.52 2.81 27.07
CA ALA A 61 -48.72 2.03 26.12
C ALA A 61 -48.17 0.72 26.70
N SER A 62 -47.88 0.66 28.01
CA SER A 62 -47.45 -0.57 28.68
C SER A 62 -48.62 -1.52 28.94
N ARG A 63 -49.83 -0.98 29.20
CA ARG A 63 -51.07 -1.77 29.26
C ARG A 63 -51.38 -2.38 27.90
N ASP A 64 -51.18 -1.64 26.83
CA ASP A 64 -51.48 -2.07 25.47
C ASP A 64 -50.46 -3.09 24.92
N LYS A 65 -49.18 -2.99 25.33
CA LYS A 65 -48.17 -4.04 25.11
C LYS A 65 -48.53 -5.33 25.86
N ARG A 66 -48.97 -5.23 27.13
CA ARG A 66 -49.42 -6.39 27.93
C ARG A 66 -50.69 -7.03 27.37
N ALA A 67 -51.66 -6.21 26.99
CA ALA A 67 -52.93 -6.66 26.41
C ALA A 67 -52.74 -7.37 25.07
N ARG A 68 -51.80 -6.91 24.23
CA ARG A 68 -51.48 -7.58 22.96
C ARG A 68 -50.73 -8.90 23.14
N ILE A 69 -49.76 -8.95 24.06
CA ILE A 69 -49.08 -10.20 24.41
C ILE A 69 -50.09 -11.22 24.98
N ALA A 70 -51.05 -10.76 25.79
CA ALA A 70 -52.14 -11.59 26.32
C ALA A 70 -53.20 -11.98 25.27
N GLY A 71 -53.56 -11.08 24.35
CA GLY A 71 -54.54 -11.33 23.29
C GLY A 71 -54.03 -12.33 22.25
N HIS A 72 -52.78 -12.19 21.83
CA HIS A 72 -52.11 -13.20 20.98
C HIS A 72 -51.95 -14.54 21.69
N ALA A 73 -51.80 -14.53 23.02
CA ALA A 73 -51.75 -15.74 23.82
C ALA A 73 -53.07 -16.52 23.77
N ILE A 74 -54.17 -15.81 24.01
CA ILE A 74 -55.54 -16.36 23.97
C ILE A 74 -55.88 -16.81 22.55
N ALA A 75 -55.53 -16.05 21.52
CA ALA A 75 -55.81 -16.41 20.13
C ALA A 75 -55.15 -17.73 19.70
N ARG A 76 -53.90 -18.00 20.12
CA ARG A 76 -53.22 -19.28 19.79
C ARG A 76 -53.64 -20.45 20.69
N GLU A 77 -54.07 -20.17 21.93
CA GLU A 77 -54.74 -21.15 22.81
C GLU A 77 -56.02 -21.66 22.15
N VAL A 78 -56.84 -20.76 21.63
CA VAL A 78 -58.09 -21.07 20.90
C VAL A 78 -57.82 -21.80 19.57
N LEU A 79 -56.70 -21.52 18.90
CA LEU A 79 -56.32 -22.15 17.63
C LEU A 79 -55.59 -23.50 17.80
N GLY A 80 -55.42 -24.02 19.02
CA GLY A 80 -54.98 -25.40 19.27
C GLY A 80 -53.51 -25.71 18.95
N THR A 81 -52.67 -24.72 18.67
CA THR A 81 -51.23 -24.94 18.43
C THR A 81 -50.46 -25.07 19.75
N ARG A 82 -50.35 -26.28 20.30
CA ARG A 82 -49.61 -26.54 21.56
C ARG A 82 -48.09 -26.53 21.37
N THR A 83 -47.42 -25.61 22.07
CA THR A 83 -46.34 -25.88 23.05
C THR A 83 -46.47 -24.83 24.17
N PRO A 84 -46.26 -25.19 25.46
CA PRO A 84 -46.53 -24.30 26.58
C PRO A 84 -45.39 -23.30 26.76
N ASP A 85 -45.33 -22.26 25.93
CA ASP A 85 -44.52 -21.10 26.25
C ASP A 85 -45.26 -20.28 27.29
N ARG A 86 -44.69 -20.17 28.51
CA ARG A 86 -45.25 -19.28 29.54
C ARG A 86 -45.40 -17.87 28.94
N PRO A 87 -46.41 -17.06 29.33
CA PRO A 87 -46.58 -15.69 28.83
C PRO A 87 -45.32 -14.80 28.97
N GLU A 88 -44.39 -15.22 29.82
CA GLU A 88 -43.14 -14.59 30.21
C GLU A 88 -42.00 -14.81 29.19
N GLN A 89 -42.11 -15.86 28.36
CA GLN A 89 -41.16 -16.20 27.30
C GLN A 89 -41.48 -15.48 25.98
N ARG A 90 -42.69 -14.94 25.84
CA ARG A 90 -43.16 -14.26 24.63
C ARG A 90 -42.56 -12.85 24.52
N GLY A 91 -41.72 -12.67 23.51
CA GLY A 91 -40.96 -11.44 23.26
C GLY A 91 -39.49 -11.54 23.64
N LEU A 92 -39.00 -12.68 24.13
CA LEU A 92 -37.55 -12.90 24.26
C LEU A 92 -36.89 -12.94 22.87
N ARG A 93 -35.70 -12.36 22.76
CA ARG A 93 -34.86 -12.43 21.55
C ARG A 93 -34.22 -13.81 21.43
N SER A 94 -33.67 -14.14 20.26
CA SER A 94 -32.93 -15.39 20.10
C SER A 94 -31.69 -15.41 20.98
N ARG A 95 -31.32 -16.60 21.47
CA ARG A 95 -30.13 -16.83 22.31
C ARG A 95 -28.85 -16.13 21.79
N PRO A 96 -28.45 -16.24 20.51
CA PRO A 96 -27.28 -15.54 19.99
C PRO A 96 -27.38 -14.00 20.02
N VAL A 97 -28.59 -13.43 19.96
CA VAL A 97 -28.78 -11.99 20.10
C VAL A 97 -28.54 -11.54 21.54
N TYR A 98 -28.90 -12.34 22.54
CA TYR A 98 -28.56 -12.04 23.94
C TYR A 98 -27.06 -12.19 24.21
N ALA A 99 -26.38 -13.15 23.58
CA ALA A 99 -24.92 -13.26 23.65
C ALA A 99 -24.24 -12.00 23.09
N LEU A 100 -24.67 -11.56 21.91
CA LEU A 100 -24.15 -10.36 21.26
C LEU A 100 -24.40 -9.11 22.12
N LEU A 101 -25.62 -8.93 22.63
CA LEU A 101 -25.96 -7.81 23.52
C LEU A 101 -25.13 -7.82 24.80
N ALA A 102 -24.89 -9.00 25.40
CA ALA A 102 -24.06 -9.11 26.59
C ALA A 102 -22.60 -8.70 26.31
N ILE A 103 -22.00 -9.23 25.24
CA ILE A 103 -20.62 -8.91 24.85
C ILE A 103 -20.48 -7.42 24.53
N THR A 104 -21.37 -6.86 23.70
CA THR A 104 -21.30 -5.46 23.29
C THR A 104 -21.54 -4.49 24.44
N LEU A 105 -22.51 -4.75 25.31
CA LEU A 105 -22.83 -3.84 26.42
C LEU A 105 -21.82 -3.92 27.57
N VAL A 106 -21.33 -5.13 27.92
CA VAL A 106 -20.30 -5.30 28.95
C VAL A 106 -18.96 -4.76 28.46
N GLY A 107 -18.53 -5.14 27.25
CA GLY A 107 -17.28 -4.66 26.67
C GLY A 107 -17.29 -3.15 26.44
N GLY A 108 -18.40 -2.61 25.92
CA GLY A 108 -18.58 -1.17 25.75
C GLY A 108 -18.57 -0.40 27.07
N ALA A 109 -19.27 -0.88 28.10
CA ALA A 109 -19.27 -0.25 29.43
C ALA A 109 -17.87 -0.18 30.05
N TRP A 110 -17.12 -1.27 29.98
CA TRP A 110 -15.74 -1.35 30.49
C TRP A 110 -14.81 -0.39 29.74
N TYR A 111 -14.86 -0.39 28.41
CA TYR A 111 -14.05 0.48 27.57
C TYR A 111 -14.32 1.97 27.85
N VAL A 112 -15.60 2.37 27.90
CA VAL A 112 -15.99 3.75 28.20
C VAL A 112 -15.58 4.17 29.60
N ALA A 113 -15.75 3.29 30.60
CA ALA A 113 -15.38 3.60 31.98
C ALA A 113 -13.85 3.80 32.14
N ILE A 114 -13.05 2.86 31.65
CA ILE A 114 -11.58 2.93 31.73
C ILE A 114 -11.06 4.16 31.01
N GLY A 115 -11.49 4.36 29.77
CA GLY A 115 -10.96 5.44 28.97
C GLY A 115 -11.44 6.83 29.41
N SER A 116 -12.64 6.96 29.98
CA SER A 116 -13.10 8.24 30.55
C SER A 116 -12.36 8.61 31.83
N ILE A 117 -12.08 7.63 32.72
CA ILE A 117 -11.28 7.83 33.93
C ILE A 117 -9.84 8.21 33.55
N ALA A 118 -9.24 7.49 32.59
CA ALA A 118 -7.88 7.77 32.12
C ALA A 118 -7.74 9.16 31.48
N ASN A 119 -8.78 9.65 30.80
CA ASN A 119 -8.82 10.99 30.20
C ASN A 119 -8.94 12.10 31.27
N TYR A 120 -9.84 11.94 32.24
CA TYR A 120 -10.04 12.93 33.31
C TYR A 120 -8.81 13.09 34.23
N LEU A 121 -8.04 12.02 34.44
CA LEU A 121 -6.86 12.05 35.32
C LEU A 121 -5.60 12.64 34.67
N ARG A 122 -5.65 13.13 33.42
CA ARG A 122 -4.50 13.72 32.71
C ARG A 122 -4.69 15.22 32.44
N GLY A 123 -3.61 15.99 32.62
CA GLY A 123 -3.62 17.47 32.49
C GLY A 123 -3.95 18.02 31.10
N ASP A 124 -3.66 17.27 30.03
CA ASP A 124 -3.86 17.70 28.62
C ASP A 124 -4.97 16.93 27.90
N GLY A 125 -5.82 16.21 28.64
CA GLY A 125 -6.93 15.44 28.07
C GLY A 125 -8.05 16.34 27.53
N TYR A 126 -8.71 15.94 26.43
CA TYR A 126 -9.84 16.65 25.82
C TYR A 126 -11.01 16.94 26.80
N VAL A 127 -11.05 16.25 27.94
CA VAL A 127 -12.09 16.35 28.98
C VAL A 127 -11.46 16.54 30.38
N GLY A 128 -10.16 16.85 30.45
CA GLY A 128 -9.35 16.88 31.68
C GLY A 128 -9.93 17.74 32.82
N ASP A 129 -10.71 18.78 32.48
CA ASP A 129 -11.30 19.71 33.44
C ASP A 129 -12.83 19.63 33.56
N ILE A 130 -13.48 18.63 32.96
CA ILE A 130 -14.96 18.60 32.86
C ILE A 130 -15.55 17.45 33.68
N ALA A 131 -15.53 17.60 35.01
CA ALA A 131 -15.96 16.58 35.98
C ALA A 131 -17.39 16.04 35.77
N TRP A 132 -18.31 16.88 35.28
CA TRP A 132 -19.69 16.46 35.03
C TRP A 132 -19.81 15.50 33.84
N LEU A 133 -18.93 15.61 32.83
CA LEU A 133 -18.89 14.66 31.70
C LEU A 133 -18.37 13.29 32.13
N LEU A 134 -17.35 13.25 33.00
CA LEU A 134 -16.88 11.99 33.60
C LEU A 134 -18.00 11.31 34.40
N ALA A 135 -18.67 12.05 35.28
CA ALA A 135 -19.77 11.52 36.10
C ALA A 135 -20.89 10.93 35.22
N LEU A 136 -21.20 11.61 34.12
CA LEU A 136 -22.23 11.22 33.18
C LEU A 136 -21.84 9.97 32.36
N ALA A 137 -20.58 9.87 31.92
CA ALA A 137 -20.04 8.69 31.24
C ALA A 137 -20.01 7.46 32.17
N LEU A 138 -19.58 7.62 33.43
CA LEU A 138 -19.57 6.55 34.42
C LEU A 138 -20.98 6.07 34.77
N ALA A 139 -21.95 6.99 34.89
CA ALA A 139 -23.35 6.62 35.11
C ALA A 139 -23.91 5.81 33.93
N ALA A 140 -23.62 6.22 32.69
CA ALA A 140 -24.05 5.49 31.51
C ALA A 140 -23.39 4.11 31.40
N SER A 141 -22.07 4.01 31.63
CA SER A 141 -21.35 2.74 31.66
C SER A 141 -21.89 1.79 32.72
N THR A 142 -22.23 2.30 33.91
CA THR A 142 -22.83 1.49 34.98
C THR A 142 -24.17 0.88 34.53
N VAL A 143 -25.03 1.66 33.86
CA VAL A 143 -26.31 1.17 33.37
C VAL A 143 -26.13 0.15 32.22
N ALA A 144 -25.22 0.41 31.29
CA ALA A 144 -24.89 -0.52 30.20
C ALA A 144 -24.33 -1.85 30.73
N LEU A 145 -23.47 -1.80 31.76
CA LEU A 145 -22.92 -2.99 32.42
C LEU A 145 -24.03 -3.82 33.06
N VAL A 146 -24.94 -3.20 33.81
CA VAL A 146 -26.09 -3.90 34.42
C VAL A 146 -26.97 -4.55 33.34
N LEU A 147 -27.25 -3.85 32.24
CA LEU A 147 -28.03 -4.37 31.11
C LEU A 147 -27.32 -5.52 30.39
N GLY A 148 -26.01 -5.42 30.19
CA GLY A 148 -25.18 -6.47 29.62
C GLY A 148 -25.12 -7.72 30.49
N VAL A 149 -25.01 -7.55 31.82
CA VAL A 149 -25.06 -8.66 32.79
C VAL A 149 -26.43 -9.33 32.78
N VAL A 150 -27.53 -8.56 32.76
CA VAL A 150 -28.88 -9.13 32.65
C VAL A 150 -29.03 -9.89 31.32
N ALA A 151 -28.56 -9.35 30.20
CA ALA A 151 -28.57 -10.04 28.91
C ALA A 151 -27.73 -11.33 28.95
N GLY A 152 -26.58 -11.33 29.62
CA GLY A 152 -25.73 -12.50 29.83
C GLY A 152 -26.40 -13.58 30.69
N VAL A 153 -27.06 -13.18 31.78
CA VAL A 153 -27.85 -14.09 32.63
C VAL A 153 -29.01 -14.72 31.84
N VAL A 154 -29.70 -13.92 31.02
CA VAL A 154 -30.77 -14.40 30.13
C VAL A 154 -30.22 -15.32 29.04
N PHE A 155 -29.04 -15.05 28.50
CA PHE A 155 -28.36 -15.92 27.53
C PHE A 155 -28.00 -17.29 28.13
N VAL A 156 -27.44 -17.31 29.36
CA VAL A 156 -27.04 -18.53 30.07
C VAL A 156 -28.26 -19.35 30.47
N ARG A 157 -29.32 -18.69 30.94
CA ARG A 157 -30.56 -19.32 31.41
C ARG A 157 -31.63 -19.43 30.32
N TRP A 158 -31.28 -19.19 29.05
CA TRP A 158 -32.24 -19.25 27.95
C TRP A 158 -32.81 -20.68 27.83
N PRO A 159 -34.14 -20.88 27.70
CA PRO A 159 -35.20 -19.88 27.49
C PRO A 159 -35.90 -19.36 28.78
N ASP A 160 -35.47 -19.80 29.96
CA ASP A 160 -36.12 -19.55 31.26
C ASP A 160 -35.31 -18.59 32.16
N PRO A 161 -35.36 -17.26 31.91
CA PRO A 161 -34.65 -16.31 32.74
C PRO A 161 -35.17 -16.30 34.19
N PRO A 162 -34.34 -15.92 35.17
CA PRO A 162 -34.72 -15.97 36.59
C PRO A 162 -35.89 -15.02 36.91
N VAL A 163 -36.69 -15.39 37.91
CA VAL A 163 -38.01 -14.78 38.19
C VAL A 163 -37.95 -13.27 38.40
N TRP A 164 -36.89 -12.77 39.04
CA TRP A 164 -36.66 -11.35 39.27
C TRP A 164 -36.46 -10.54 37.97
N ALA A 165 -35.98 -11.17 36.89
CA ALA A 165 -35.75 -10.50 35.62
C ALA A 165 -37.04 -10.30 34.80
N HIS A 166 -38.12 -11.04 35.08
CA HIS A 166 -39.37 -10.97 34.29
C HIS A 166 -40.04 -9.60 34.31
N GLY A 167 -40.14 -8.97 35.48
CA GLY A 167 -40.74 -7.64 35.60
C GLY A 167 -39.97 -6.58 34.81
N TRP A 168 -38.67 -6.76 34.72
CA TRP A 168 -37.75 -5.84 34.07
C TRP A 168 -37.66 -6.07 32.56
N LEU A 169 -37.54 -7.32 32.11
CA LEU A 169 -37.56 -7.72 30.70
C LEU A 169 -38.83 -7.28 29.96
N ARG A 170 -39.99 -7.33 30.63
CA ARG A 170 -41.26 -6.85 30.04
C ARG A 170 -41.25 -5.34 29.79
N ARG A 171 -40.45 -4.58 30.54
CA ARG A 171 -40.36 -3.10 30.54
C ARG A 171 -39.16 -2.56 29.74
N SER A 172 -38.15 -3.37 29.42
CA SER A 172 -36.92 -2.95 28.71
C SER A 172 -36.88 -3.33 27.21
N LEU A 173 -35.89 -2.81 26.47
CA LEU A 173 -35.65 -3.13 25.05
C LEU A 173 -35.02 -4.51 24.79
N LEU A 174 -34.67 -5.23 25.86
CA LEU A 174 -34.17 -6.60 25.78
C LEU A 174 -35.25 -7.58 25.29
N THR A 175 -36.53 -7.21 25.30
CA THR A 175 -37.63 -7.98 24.68
C THR A 175 -38.20 -7.27 23.45
N THR A 176 -38.65 -8.04 22.46
CA THR A 176 -39.37 -7.58 21.26
C THR A 176 -40.89 -7.75 21.44
N GLN A 177 -41.70 -6.98 20.70
CA GLN A 177 -43.08 -7.40 20.46
C GLN A 177 -43.07 -8.49 19.36
N PRO A 178 -43.96 -9.49 19.42
CA PRO A 178 -44.16 -10.40 18.29
C PRO A 178 -44.59 -9.58 17.07
N ILE A 179 -43.77 -9.53 16.03
CA ILE A 179 -44.16 -9.00 14.71
C ILE A 179 -44.50 -10.23 13.88
N ASP A 180 -45.79 -10.49 13.64
CA ASP A 180 -46.17 -11.54 12.71
C ASP A 180 -45.73 -11.12 11.29
N ASP A 181 -44.90 -11.93 10.63
CA ASP A 181 -44.45 -11.73 9.24
C ASP A 181 -45.63 -11.68 8.24
N ALA A 182 -46.84 -12.05 8.68
CA ALA A 182 -48.10 -11.94 7.93
C ALA A 182 -48.56 -10.49 7.69
N THR A 183 -47.99 -9.50 8.40
CA THR A 183 -48.21 -8.08 8.07
C THR A 183 -47.28 -7.70 6.92
N GLY A 184 -47.81 -7.57 5.70
CA GLY A 184 -47.07 -7.24 4.47
C GLY A 184 -46.42 -5.85 4.46
N LEU A 185 -45.52 -5.58 5.41
CA LEU A 185 -44.78 -4.34 5.57
C LEU A 185 -43.77 -4.17 4.42
N ALA A 186 -43.80 -3.01 3.76
CA ALA A 186 -42.95 -2.70 2.62
C ALA A 186 -41.45 -2.70 3.02
N ARG A 187 -40.63 -3.37 2.21
CA ARG A 187 -39.16 -3.38 2.33
C ARG A 187 -38.54 -2.22 1.52
N PRO A 188 -37.31 -1.81 1.84
CA PRO A 188 -36.58 -0.84 1.03
C PRO A 188 -36.44 -1.33 -0.43
N SER A 189 -36.46 -0.39 -1.38
CA SER A 189 -36.27 -0.74 -2.79
C SER A 189 -34.89 -1.33 -3.02
N TRP A 190 -34.80 -2.29 -3.93
CA TRP A 190 -33.53 -2.90 -4.32
C TRP A 190 -32.56 -1.84 -4.91
N ARG A 191 -33.10 -0.80 -5.56
CA ARG A 191 -32.35 0.34 -6.12
C ARG A 191 -31.58 1.10 -5.04
N LEU A 192 -32.20 1.31 -3.88
CA LEU A 192 -31.54 1.94 -2.74
C LEU A 192 -30.44 1.04 -2.16
N GLY A 193 -30.67 -0.27 -2.11
CA GLY A 193 -29.64 -1.23 -1.72
C GLY A 193 -28.45 -1.26 -2.68
N ALA A 194 -28.70 -1.21 -3.99
CA ALA A 194 -27.65 -1.12 -5.01
C ALA A 194 -26.87 0.20 -4.88
N ALA A 195 -27.54 1.33 -4.68
CA ALA A 195 -26.90 2.63 -4.51
C ALA A 195 -25.97 2.68 -3.28
N VAL A 196 -26.37 2.06 -2.16
CA VAL A 196 -25.49 1.93 -0.98
C VAL A 196 -24.21 1.19 -1.34
N LEU A 197 -24.32 0.04 -2.01
CA LEU A 197 -23.16 -0.75 -2.39
C LEU A 197 -22.27 -0.04 -3.40
N THR A 198 -22.84 0.62 -4.39
CA THR A 198 -22.08 1.37 -5.40
C THR A 198 -21.28 2.49 -4.73
N ALA A 199 -21.89 3.23 -3.81
CA ALA A 199 -21.19 4.28 -3.05
C ALA A 199 -20.09 3.70 -2.15
N THR A 200 -20.35 2.59 -1.45
CA THR A 200 -19.33 1.90 -0.63
C THR A 200 -18.17 1.37 -1.48
N ALA A 201 -18.47 0.80 -2.65
CA ALA A 201 -17.46 0.27 -3.57
C ALA A 201 -16.61 1.40 -4.16
N ALA A 202 -17.23 2.51 -4.58
CA ALA A 202 -16.52 3.69 -5.05
C ALA A 202 -15.60 4.28 -3.96
N ALA A 203 -16.08 4.37 -2.72
CA ALA A 203 -15.28 4.81 -1.58
C ALA A 203 -14.09 3.88 -1.29
N GLY A 204 -14.29 2.56 -1.33
CA GLY A 204 -13.24 1.57 -1.12
C GLY A 204 -12.20 1.55 -2.23
N LEU A 205 -12.64 1.61 -3.50
CA LEU A 205 -11.76 1.71 -4.67
C LEU A 205 -10.91 2.99 -4.61
N LEU A 206 -11.51 4.12 -4.26
CA LEU A 206 -10.79 5.38 -4.16
C LEU A 206 -9.80 5.39 -2.99
N ALA A 207 -10.17 4.82 -1.83
CA ALA A 207 -9.25 4.65 -0.70
C ALA A 207 -8.06 3.76 -1.06
N LEU A 208 -8.28 2.69 -1.83
CA LEU A 208 -7.20 1.82 -2.30
C LEU A 208 -6.34 2.50 -3.36
N ALA A 209 -6.93 3.22 -4.31
CA ALA A 209 -6.18 3.99 -5.30
C ALA A 209 -5.27 5.03 -4.63
N VAL A 210 -5.78 5.76 -3.63
CA VAL A 210 -5.01 6.77 -2.89
C VAL A 210 -3.97 6.13 -1.97
N GLY A 211 -4.29 5.03 -1.31
CA GLY A 211 -3.42 4.38 -0.32
C GLY A 211 -2.34 3.47 -0.90
N ALA A 212 -2.63 2.77 -2.00
CA ALA A 212 -1.67 1.85 -2.61
C ALA A 212 -0.72 2.54 -3.58
N SER A 213 -1.13 3.63 -4.25
CA SER A 213 -0.27 4.34 -5.19
C SER A 213 -0.68 5.82 -5.34
N PRO A 214 -0.15 6.72 -4.50
CA PRO A 214 -0.43 8.16 -4.59
C PRO A 214 -0.16 8.76 -5.98
N HIS A 215 0.79 8.20 -6.74
CA HIS A 215 1.16 8.67 -8.08
C HIS A 215 0.07 8.48 -9.14
N LEU A 216 -0.78 7.45 -9.02
CA LEU A 216 -1.91 7.23 -9.94
C LEU A 216 -2.94 8.35 -9.88
N VAL A 217 -3.08 8.96 -8.71
CA VAL A 217 -4.00 10.08 -8.47
C VAL A 217 -3.30 11.43 -8.52
N ALA A 218 -1.98 11.50 -8.35
CA ALA A 218 -1.19 12.73 -8.35
C ALA A 218 -1.47 13.58 -9.60
N GLY A 219 -1.36 13.02 -10.81
CA GLY A 219 -1.63 13.78 -12.03
C GLY A 219 -3.07 14.28 -12.20
N PHE A 220 -4.05 13.64 -11.53
CA PHE A 220 -5.42 14.14 -11.46
C PHE A 220 -5.56 15.23 -10.38
N ASP A 221 -4.98 14.98 -9.21
CA ASP A 221 -4.98 15.88 -8.06
C ASP A 221 -4.28 17.20 -8.36
N ASP A 222 -3.14 17.16 -9.04
CA ASP A 222 -2.34 18.32 -9.43
C ASP A 222 -3.13 19.20 -10.42
N ARG A 223 -3.65 18.62 -11.50
CA ARG A 223 -4.47 19.37 -12.49
C ARG A 223 -5.74 19.95 -11.88
N ALA A 224 -6.40 19.20 -11.00
CA ALA A 224 -7.58 19.69 -10.31
C ALA A 224 -7.21 20.79 -9.30
N GLY A 225 -6.12 20.63 -8.56
CA GLY A 225 -5.57 21.61 -7.64
C GLY A 225 -5.21 22.92 -8.34
N GLU A 226 -4.54 22.86 -9.49
CA GLU A 226 -4.23 24.03 -10.32
C GLU A 226 -5.49 24.76 -10.79
N TRP A 227 -6.50 24.00 -11.26
CA TRP A 227 -7.74 24.59 -11.75
C TRP A 227 -8.53 25.28 -10.62
N PHE A 228 -8.68 24.61 -9.47
CA PHE A 228 -9.41 25.16 -8.33
C PHE A 228 -8.63 26.21 -7.55
N GLY A 229 -7.29 26.18 -7.58
CA GLY A 229 -6.41 27.17 -6.94
C GLY A 229 -6.52 28.58 -7.53
N GLN A 230 -7.13 28.71 -8.72
CA GLN A 230 -7.46 30.00 -9.32
C GLN A 230 -8.74 30.65 -8.75
N VAL A 231 -9.45 29.97 -7.85
CA VAL A 231 -10.75 30.43 -7.31
C VAL A 231 -10.55 31.00 -5.91
N GLU A 232 -10.69 32.33 -5.75
CA GLU A 232 -10.63 32.99 -4.45
C GLU A 232 -11.98 32.90 -3.71
N LEU A 233 -12.01 32.17 -2.58
CA LEU A 233 -13.22 31.89 -1.80
C LEU A 233 -13.21 32.47 -0.38
N GLY A 234 -12.44 33.52 -0.09
CA GLY A 234 -12.12 33.95 1.29
C GLY A 234 -13.29 34.03 2.29
N TRP A 235 -14.41 34.68 1.94
CA TRP A 235 -15.59 34.75 2.82
C TRP A 235 -16.37 33.43 2.87
N TRP A 236 -16.36 32.66 1.78
CA TRP A 236 -17.02 31.37 1.66
C TRP A 236 -16.32 30.31 2.51
N SER A 237 -14.98 30.31 2.52
CA SER A 237 -14.15 29.41 3.33
C SER A 237 -14.46 29.56 4.83
N THR A 238 -14.45 30.82 5.30
CA THR A 238 -14.81 31.18 6.68
C THR A 238 -16.24 30.73 7.02
N PHE A 239 -17.18 30.91 6.10
CA PHE A 239 -18.55 30.45 6.27
C PHE A 239 -18.64 28.93 6.36
N THR A 240 -17.96 28.19 5.48
CA THR A 240 -18.01 26.71 5.48
C THR A 240 -17.36 26.10 6.71
N ASP A 241 -16.27 26.68 7.22
CA ASP A 241 -15.61 26.24 8.46
C ASP A 241 -16.55 26.39 9.66
N VAL A 242 -17.31 27.48 9.74
CA VAL A 242 -18.31 27.68 10.78
C VAL A 242 -19.52 26.78 10.57
N ALA A 243 -20.04 26.69 9.34
CA ALA A 243 -21.26 25.95 9.01
C ALA A 243 -21.12 24.43 9.23
N PHE A 244 -19.92 23.89 9.04
CA PHE A 244 -19.61 22.48 9.29
C PHE A 244 -18.72 22.27 10.53
N GLY A 245 -18.51 23.33 11.31
CA GLY A 245 -17.75 23.31 12.56
C GLY A 245 -18.43 22.55 13.69
N THR A 246 -17.69 22.40 14.79
CA THR A 246 -18.11 21.60 15.95
C THR A 246 -19.40 22.12 16.58
N GLU A 247 -19.56 23.44 16.69
CA GLU A 247 -20.72 24.08 17.31
C GLU A 247 -22.01 23.81 16.54
N VAL A 248 -21.97 23.96 15.21
CA VAL A 248 -23.12 23.69 14.33
C VAL A 248 -23.42 22.19 14.28
N THR A 249 -22.39 21.34 14.35
CA THR A 249 -22.55 19.89 14.42
C THR A 249 -23.27 19.46 15.69
N ILE A 250 -22.92 20.07 16.84
CA ILE A 250 -23.61 19.84 18.12
C ILE A 250 -25.07 20.30 18.00
N LEU A 251 -25.34 21.46 17.42
CA LEU A 251 -26.70 21.94 17.18
C LEU A 251 -27.51 20.98 16.30
N VAL A 252 -26.93 20.49 15.20
CA VAL A 252 -27.54 19.49 14.31
C VAL A 252 -27.79 18.19 15.07
N ALA A 253 -26.85 17.73 15.89
CA ALA A 253 -27.03 16.55 16.75
C ALA A 253 -28.18 16.74 17.77
N VAL A 254 -28.37 17.95 18.30
CA VAL A 254 -29.53 18.29 19.15
C VAL A 254 -30.84 18.23 18.35
N VAL A 255 -30.90 18.83 17.16
CA VAL A 255 -32.09 18.78 16.29
C VAL A 255 -32.45 17.35 15.92
N VAL A 256 -31.46 16.54 15.56
CA VAL A 256 -31.63 15.12 15.28
C VAL A 256 -32.06 14.36 16.52
N SER A 257 -31.52 14.69 17.70
CA SER A 257 -31.91 14.10 18.98
C SER A 257 -33.37 14.40 19.32
N VAL A 258 -33.85 15.62 19.05
CA VAL A 258 -35.26 15.98 19.21
C VAL A 258 -36.13 15.22 18.18
N ALA A 259 -35.67 15.08 16.93
CA ALA A 259 -36.37 14.27 15.91
C ALA A 259 -36.40 12.77 16.28
N ALA A 260 -35.33 12.27 16.89
CA ALA A 260 -35.19 10.92 17.42
C ALA A 260 -36.17 10.62 18.56
N LEU A 261 -36.68 11.64 19.27
CA LEU A 261 -37.77 11.47 20.23
C LEU A 261 -39.07 10.99 19.57
N ARG A 262 -39.24 11.23 18.25
CA ARG A 262 -40.41 10.82 17.46
C ARG A 262 -40.14 9.61 16.57
N CYS A 263 -38.91 9.40 16.10
CA CYS A 263 -38.54 8.31 15.19
C CYS A 263 -37.27 7.55 15.65
N ARG A 264 -37.43 6.30 16.10
CA ARG A 264 -36.31 5.45 16.58
C ARG A 264 -35.40 4.96 15.46
N ALA A 265 -35.96 4.72 14.27
CA ALA A 265 -35.19 4.32 13.10
C ALA A 265 -34.19 5.43 12.70
N LEU A 266 -34.61 6.69 12.81
CA LEU A 266 -33.75 7.84 12.57
C LEU A 266 -32.62 7.93 13.61
N THR A 267 -32.89 7.63 14.88
CA THR A 267 -31.86 7.57 15.93
C THR A 267 -30.78 6.55 15.60
N ALA A 268 -31.18 5.32 15.28
CA ALA A 268 -30.26 4.24 14.97
C ALA A 268 -29.46 4.52 13.68
N ALA A 269 -30.13 5.06 12.65
CA ALA A 269 -29.50 5.43 11.40
C ALA A 269 -28.47 6.55 11.56
N TYR A 270 -28.78 7.58 12.35
CA TYR A 270 -27.87 8.71 12.59
C TYR A 270 -26.65 8.32 13.42
N LEU A 271 -26.87 7.61 14.53
CA LEU A 271 -25.79 7.12 15.39
C LEU A 271 -24.87 6.16 14.62
N GLY A 272 -25.46 5.23 13.86
CA GLY A 272 -24.71 4.27 13.05
C GLY A 272 -23.87 4.95 11.96
N ALA A 273 -24.47 5.87 11.19
CA ALA A 273 -23.76 6.58 10.13
C ALA A 273 -22.61 7.46 10.66
N THR A 274 -22.84 8.17 11.76
CA THR A 274 -21.83 9.05 12.36
C THR A 274 -20.69 8.25 12.97
N ALA A 275 -20.99 7.20 13.73
CA ALA A 275 -19.98 6.33 14.34
C ALA A 275 -19.15 5.59 13.29
N LEU A 276 -19.79 5.05 12.26
CA LEU A 276 -19.11 4.33 11.19
C LEU A 276 -18.25 5.29 10.35
N GLY A 277 -18.74 6.48 10.01
CA GLY A 277 -17.95 7.47 9.28
C GLY A 277 -16.72 7.96 10.04
N MET A 278 -16.83 8.13 11.35
CA MET A 278 -15.70 8.49 12.19
C MET A 278 -14.69 7.35 12.32
N MET A 279 -15.17 6.12 12.55
CA MET A 279 -14.31 4.93 12.62
C MET A 279 -13.56 4.71 11.31
N THR A 280 -14.26 4.80 10.17
CA THR A 280 -13.66 4.71 8.84
C THR A 280 -12.64 5.84 8.61
N GLY A 281 -12.96 7.08 9.02
CA GLY A 281 -12.02 8.19 8.91
C GLY A 281 -10.74 8.00 9.73
N VAL A 282 -10.85 7.52 10.97
CA VAL A 282 -9.69 7.25 11.85
C VAL A 282 -8.85 6.09 11.33
N LEU A 283 -9.50 4.98 10.95
CA LEU A 283 -8.81 3.80 10.41
C LEU A 283 -8.06 4.14 9.13
N LEU A 284 -8.71 4.85 8.20
CA LEU A 284 -8.07 5.20 6.94
C LEU A 284 -6.91 6.18 7.12
N ARG A 285 -6.99 7.13 8.07
CA ARG A 285 -5.84 7.99 8.40
C ARG A 285 -4.66 7.22 8.96
N GLY A 286 -4.92 6.23 9.82
CA GLY A 286 -3.86 5.39 10.37
C GLY A 286 -3.20 4.45 9.36
N VAL A 287 -3.89 4.12 8.26
CA VAL A 287 -3.41 3.21 7.23
C VAL A 287 -2.85 3.95 6.01
N ILE A 288 -3.43 5.11 5.65
CA ILE A 288 -3.06 5.89 4.48
C ILE A 288 -2.34 7.16 4.97
N GLN A 289 -1.02 7.05 5.09
CA GLN A 289 -0.14 8.16 5.46
C GLN A 289 0.13 9.02 4.22
N ARG A 290 -0.80 9.92 3.92
CA ARG A 290 -0.73 10.81 2.75
C ARG A 290 -0.52 12.24 3.18
N ASP A 291 0.57 12.82 2.67
CA ASP A 291 0.92 14.22 2.86
C ASP A 291 -0.13 15.16 2.26
N ARG A 292 -0.22 16.37 2.81
CA ARG A 292 -1.10 17.43 2.31
C ARG A 292 -0.51 18.11 1.07
N PRO A 293 -1.33 18.80 0.25
CA PRO A 293 -0.83 19.58 -0.88
C PRO A 293 0.22 20.63 -0.50
N PRO A 294 1.19 20.95 -1.40
CA PRO A 294 2.17 22.00 -1.18
C PRO A 294 1.49 23.36 -0.88
N GLY A 295 1.79 23.95 0.28
CA GLY A 295 1.20 25.22 0.73
C GLY A 295 0.10 25.11 1.79
N GLY A 296 -0.38 23.91 2.11
CA GLY A 296 -1.30 23.66 3.22
C GLY A 296 -0.65 23.73 4.63
N PRO A 297 -1.44 23.65 5.72
CA PRO A 297 -0.92 23.62 7.08
C PRO A 297 0.05 22.45 7.29
N ARG A 298 1.30 22.73 7.66
CA ARG A 298 2.39 21.72 7.81
C ARG A 298 2.29 20.83 9.08
N PHE A 299 1.20 20.92 9.84
CA PHE A 299 0.99 20.13 11.05
C PHE A 299 0.03 18.95 10.78
N GLY A 300 0.55 17.72 10.79
CA GLY A 300 -0.18 16.44 10.72
C GLY A 300 -0.20 15.76 9.35
N THR A 301 0.17 14.48 9.30
CA THR A 301 0.33 13.59 8.12
C THR A 301 -0.98 12.98 7.58
N ASP A 302 -2.14 13.54 7.96
CA ASP A 302 -3.45 12.88 7.76
C ASP A 302 -4.34 13.59 6.72
N SER A 303 -3.97 13.55 5.43
CA SER A 303 -4.77 14.20 4.38
C SER A 303 -6.03 13.39 3.98
N PHE A 304 -5.94 12.05 3.92
CA PHE A 304 -7.03 11.18 3.47
C PHE A 304 -7.77 10.44 4.61
N PRO A 305 -9.11 10.32 4.58
CA PRO A 305 -10.06 11.09 3.77
C PRO A 305 -10.32 12.46 4.39
N SER A 306 -10.80 13.41 3.57
CA SER A 306 -11.22 14.73 4.06
C SER A 306 -12.41 14.62 5.03
N GLY A 307 -12.18 14.96 6.29
CA GLY A 307 -13.19 14.92 7.34
C GLY A 307 -14.32 15.93 7.12
N HIS A 308 -13.98 17.15 6.67
CA HIS A 308 -14.96 18.19 6.34
C HIS A 308 -15.87 17.78 5.17
N ALA A 309 -15.31 17.16 4.12
CA ALA A 309 -16.09 16.66 2.99
C ALA A 309 -17.03 15.52 3.41
N LEU A 310 -16.53 14.56 4.21
CA LEU A 310 -17.34 13.48 4.76
C LEU A 310 -18.50 14.02 5.59
N GLN A 311 -18.22 14.93 6.52
CA GLN A 311 -19.19 15.48 7.45
C GLN A 311 -20.26 16.32 6.76
N SER A 312 -19.89 17.16 5.80
CA SER A 312 -20.83 17.98 5.03
C SER A 312 -21.84 17.13 4.25
N VAL A 313 -21.37 16.03 3.62
CA VAL A 313 -22.25 15.08 2.91
C VAL A 313 -23.17 14.32 3.87
N VAL A 314 -22.64 13.85 5.01
CA VAL A 314 -23.45 13.17 6.04
C VAL A 314 -24.54 14.10 6.57
N MET A 315 -24.23 15.38 6.85
CA MET A 315 -25.22 16.36 7.28
C MET A 315 -26.29 16.62 6.21
N ALA A 316 -25.87 16.82 4.96
CA ALA A 316 -26.77 17.05 3.84
C ALA A 316 -27.75 15.88 3.61
N MET A 317 -27.36 14.66 3.97
CA MET A 317 -28.20 13.46 3.82
C MET A 317 -29.11 13.21 5.03
N LEU A 318 -28.66 13.53 6.25
CA LEU A 318 -29.34 13.15 7.49
C LEU A 318 -30.22 14.25 8.09
N LEU A 319 -29.77 15.52 8.08
CA LEU A 319 -30.53 16.62 8.68
C LEU A 319 -31.92 16.83 8.01
N PRO A 320 -32.07 16.72 6.68
CA PRO A 320 -33.38 16.77 6.04
C PRO A 320 -34.34 15.67 6.51
N LEU A 321 -33.83 14.48 6.84
CA LEU A 321 -34.64 13.39 7.39
C LEU A 321 -35.14 13.76 8.79
N ALA A 322 -34.29 14.35 9.63
CA ALA A 322 -34.70 14.83 10.95
C ALA A 322 -35.76 15.91 10.86
N VAL A 323 -35.60 16.89 9.96
CA VAL A 323 -36.59 17.95 9.73
C VAL A 323 -37.91 17.40 9.19
N ALA A 324 -37.88 16.39 8.32
CA ALA A 324 -39.10 15.72 7.85
C ALA A 324 -39.93 15.15 9.01
N VAL A 325 -39.27 14.56 10.01
CA VAL A 325 -39.93 14.03 11.22
C VAL A 325 -40.54 15.12 12.09
N LEU A 326 -39.87 16.27 12.20
CA LEU A 326 -40.30 17.38 13.05
C LEU A 326 -41.45 18.18 12.43
N VAL A 327 -41.33 18.52 11.15
CA VAL A 327 -42.22 19.44 10.43
C VAL A 327 -43.42 18.71 9.80
N ARG A 328 -43.32 17.39 9.56
CA ARG A 328 -44.38 16.56 8.96
C ARG A 328 -44.85 17.04 7.57
N ARG A 329 -44.03 17.82 6.87
CA ARG A 329 -44.26 18.22 5.48
C ARG A 329 -43.04 17.90 4.62
N PRO A 330 -43.22 17.35 3.41
CA PRO A 330 -42.10 16.95 2.57
C PRO A 330 -41.36 18.14 1.94
N ARG A 331 -42.06 19.21 1.57
CA ARG A 331 -41.47 20.37 0.85
C ARG A 331 -40.29 21.04 1.59
N PRO A 332 -40.40 21.39 2.89
CA PRO A 332 -39.28 22.00 3.62
C PRO A 332 -38.07 21.07 3.76
N SER A 333 -38.31 19.76 3.92
CA SER A 333 -37.23 18.76 3.98
C SER A 333 -36.50 18.64 2.64
N THR A 334 -37.22 18.59 1.52
CA THR A 334 -36.61 18.53 0.18
C THR A 334 -35.84 19.81 -0.15
N MET A 335 -36.39 20.99 0.17
CA MET A 335 -35.67 22.26 -0.03
C MET A 335 -34.40 22.33 0.81
N LEU A 336 -34.46 21.93 2.09
CA LEU A 336 -33.30 21.86 2.96
C LEU A 336 -32.24 20.89 2.42
N GLN A 337 -32.66 19.75 1.88
CA GLN A 337 -31.72 18.81 1.26
C GLN A 337 -31.00 19.41 0.06
N LEU A 338 -31.70 20.12 -0.82
CA LEU A 338 -31.10 20.79 -1.97
C LEU A 338 -30.10 21.87 -1.53
N VAL A 339 -30.48 22.70 -0.56
CA VAL A 339 -29.60 23.73 0.00
C VAL A 339 -28.34 23.10 0.60
N LEU A 340 -28.48 22.10 1.47
CA LEU A 340 -27.32 21.46 2.10
C LEU A 340 -26.45 20.69 1.11
N ALA A 341 -27.03 20.11 0.06
CA ALA A 341 -26.27 19.47 -1.01
C ALA A 341 -25.39 20.49 -1.77
N VAL A 342 -25.95 21.67 -2.09
CA VAL A 342 -25.18 22.77 -2.69
C VAL A 342 -24.08 23.25 -1.75
N LEU A 343 -24.38 23.40 -0.46
CA LEU A 343 -23.37 23.80 0.54
C LEU A 343 -22.27 22.75 0.70
N ALA A 344 -22.59 21.45 0.65
CA ALA A 344 -21.61 20.38 0.72
C ALA A 344 -20.69 20.35 -0.53
N VAL A 345 -21.23 20.61 -1.72
CA VAL A 345 -20.42 20.76 -2.94
C VAL A 345 -19.52 21.98 -2.84
N GLY A 346 -20.04 23.12 -2.38
CA GLY A 346 -19.22 24.31 -2.20
C GLY A 346 -18.16 24.17 -1.12
N ALA A 347 -18.41 23.39 -0.05
CA ALA A 347 -17.39 23.04 0.94
C ALA A 347 -16.33 22.09 0.36
N ALA A 348 -16.72 21.14 -0.50
CA ALA A 348 -15.78 20.27 -1.20
C ALA A 348 -14.84 21.08 -2.12
N VAL A 349 -15.39 22.01 -2.91
CA VAL A 349 -14.61 22.93 -3.76
C VAL A 349 -13.68 23.80 -2.93
N ASP A 350 -14.18 24.36 -1.81
CA ASP A 350 -13.38 25.19 -0.91
C ASP A 350 -12.12 24.46 -0.39
N ARG A 351 -12.25 23.20 0.03
CA ARG A 351 -11.11 22.40 0.52
C ARG A 351 -10.03 22.13 -0.52
N ILE A 352 -10.41 22.09 -1.81
CA ILE A 352 -9.46 21.92 -2.91
C ILE A 352 -8.82 23.28 -3.23
N ALA A 353 -9.64 24.32 -3.41
CA ALA A 353 -9.20 25.67 -3.76
C ALA A 353 -8.29 26.30 -2.69
N SER A 354 -8.52 25.99 -1.41
CA SER A 354 -7.70 26.48 -0.30
C SER A 354 -6.41 25.68 -0.08
N GLY A 355 -6.12 24.67 -0.92
CA GLY A 355 -4.89 23.88 -0.86
C GLY A 355 -4.72 23.03 0.40
N VAL A 356 -5.81 22.76 1.15
CA VAL A 356 -5.73 22.03 2.44
C VAL A 356 -5.84 20.51 2.28
N HIS A 357 -6.41 20.04 1.17
CA HIS A 357 -6.60 18.62 0.86
C HIS A 357 -6.46 18.37 -0.64
N TRP A 358 -6.03 17.17 -1.03
CA TRP A 358 -6.04 16.75 -2.42
C TRP A 358 -7.48 16.50 -2.89
N THR A 359 -7.70 16.57 -4.21
CA THR A 359 -9.03 16.38 -4.81
C THR A 359 -9.58 14.99 -4.49
N THR A 360 -8.75 13.95 -4.56
CA THR A 360 -9.15 12.59 -4.20
C THR A 360 -9.46 12.42 -2.72
N ASP A 361 -8.85 13.20 -1.82
CA ASP A 361 -9.17 13.17 -0.39
C ASP A 361 -10.59 13.67 -0.13
N VAL A 362 -10.97 14.72 -0.86
CA VAL A 362 -12.31 15.32 -0.83
C VAL A 362 -13.34 14.37 -1.45
N LEU A 363 -13.04 13.78 -2.61
CA LEU A 363 -13.90 12.79 -3.24
C LEU A 363 -14.04 11.52 -2.39
N GLY A 364 -12.98 11.07 -1.73
CA GLY A 364 -12.97 9.93 -0.81
C GLY A 364 -13.86 10.19 0.39
N GLY A 365 -13.69 11.35 1.05
CA GLY A 365 -14.56 11.79 2.14
C GLY A 365 -16.03 11.86 1.71
N ALA A 366 -16.31 12.47 0.55
CA ALA A 366 -17.66 12.60 0.02
C ALA A 366 -18.30 11.24 -0.33
N ALA A 367 -17.55 10.32 -0.94
CA ALA A 367 -18.04 8.99 -1.28
C ALA A 367 -18.37 8.16 -0.03
N ILE A 368 -17.52 8.21 1.00
CA ILE A 368 -17.78 7.59 2.31
C ILE A 368 -19.04 8.19 2.92
N GLY A 369 -19.14 9.53 2.96
CA GLY A 369 -20.31 10.22 3.49
C GLY A 369 -21.61 9.86 2.76
N LEU A 370 -21.56 9.73 1.43
CA LEU A 370 -22.70 9.34 0.60
C LEU A 370 -23.12 7.90 0.89
N ALA A 371 -22.17 6.96 0.99
CA ALA A 371 -22.45 5.56 1.33
C ALA A 371 -23.19 5.44 2.68
N LEU A 372 -22.71 6.18 3.68
CA LEU A 372 -23.30 6.22 5.02
C LEU A 372 -24.69 6.87 5.02
N GLY A 373 -24.86 7.99 4.30
CA GLY A 373 -26.14 8.67 4.16
C GLY A 373 -27.19 7.82 3.45
N LEU A 374 -26.80 7.08 2.40
CA LEU A 374 -27.67 6.14 1.70
C LEU A 374 -28.02 4.93 2.57
N ALA A 375 -27.06 4.41 3.35
CA ALA A 375 -27.30 3.31 4.28
C ALA A 375 -28.28 3.73 5.40
N ALA A 376 -28.12 4.93 5.93
CA ALA A 376 -29.06 5.52 6.89
C ALA A 376 -30.46 5.70 6.28
N ARG A 377 -30.56 6.16 5.03
CA ARG A 377 -31.83 6.22 4.29
C ARG A 377 -32.45 4.85 4.09
N TRP A 378 -31.64 3.83 3.83
CA TRP A 378 -32.11 2.45 3.70
C TRP A 378 -32.74 1.93 4.99
N VAL A 379 -32.12 2.23 6.15
CA VAL A 379 -32.69 1.91 7.47
C VAL A 379 -34.00 2.67 7.71
N VAL A 380 -34.06 3.96 7.37
CA VAL A 380 -35.28 4.77 7.50
C VAL A 380 -36.35 4.38 6.49
N ALA A 381 -36.01 3.78 5.35
CA ALA A 381 -36.99 3.29 4.39
C ALA A 381 -37.63 1.96 4.81
N ASP A 382 -37.02 1.22 5.75
CA ASP A 382 -37.58 -0.04 6.25
C ASP A 382 -38.76 0.21 7.20
N GLN A 383 -39.97 -0.15 6.75
CA GLN A 383 -41.20 -0.01 7.54
C GLN A 383 -41.13 -0.76 8.88
N ARG A 384 -40.34 -1.83 8.97
CA ARG A 384 -40.14 -2.60 10.21
C ARG A 384 -39.44 -1.77 11.29
N ALA A 385 -38.60 -0.82 10.90
CA ALA A 385 -37.90 0.08 11.81
C ALA A 385 -38.83 1.11 12.46
N HIS A 386 -40.00 1.38 11.86
CA HIS A 386 -40.97 2.39 12.32
C HIS A 386 -42.12 1.85 13.16
N VAL A 387 -42.24 0.52 13.33
CA VAL A 387 -43.32 -0.12 14.09
C VAL A 387 -43.44 0.40 15.53
N ARG A 388 -42.34 0.94 16.08
CA ARG A 388 -42.25 1.49 17.45
C ARG A 388 -42.19 3.02 17.52
N CYS A 389 -42.42 3.71 16.41
CA CYS A 389 -42.38 5.17 16.34
C CYS A 389 -43.78 5.75 16.56
N HIS A 390 -43.87 6.83 17.33
CA HIS A 390 -45.15 7.47 17.67
C HIS A 390 -45.26 8.82 16.97
N GLY A 391 -46.24 8.96 16.07
CA GLY A 391 -46.46 10.20 15.32
C GLY A 391 -45.30 10.60 14.39
N CYS A 392 -44.52 9.61 13.91
CA CYS A 392 -43.55 9.84 12.86
C CYS A 392 -44.21 9.71 11.47
N PRO A 393 -43.72 10.43 10.44
CA PRO A 393 -44.33 10.42 9.11
C PRO A 393 -44.23 9.07 8.40
N TRP A 394 -43.30 8.22 8.81
CA TRP A 394 -42.99 6.94 8.16
C TRP A 394 -43.61 5.73 8.85
N ALA A 395 -44.28 5.92 9.99
CA ALA A 395 -45.10 4.91 10.62
C ALA A 395 -46.48 4.92 9.95
N ILE A 396 -47.00 3.75 9.59
CA ILE A 396 -48.35 3.60 9.04
C ILE A 396 -49.35 4.28 10.00
N GLY A 397 -50.01 5.33 9.52
CA GLY A 397 -50.94 6.15 10.30
C GLY A 397 -52.07 5.34 10.92
N ALA A 398 -52.57 5.80 12.06
CA ALA A 398 -53.80 5.30 12.67
C ALA A 398 -55.03 5.44 11.74
N GLU A 399 -54.95 6.28 10.71
CA GLU A 399 -56.00 6.51 9.71
C GLU A 399 -56.15 5.33 8.74
N ALA A 400 -55.07 4.78 8.18
CA ALA A 400 -55.14 3.58 7.32
C ALA A 400 -55.63 2.33 8.07
N ARG A 401 -55.57 2.33 9.41
CA ARG A 401 -56.08 1.26 10.27
C ARG A 401 -57.60 1.32 10.49
N ARG A 402 -58.24 2.49 10.37
CA ARG A 402 -59.71 2.60 10.43
C ARG A 402 -60.36 2.05 9.15
N ASP A 403 -59.76 2.33 7.99
CA ASP A 403 -60.31 1.88 6.71
C ASP A 403 -60.16 0.36 6.50
N HIS A 404 -59.10 -0.25 7.01
CA HIS A 404 -58.94 -1.71 6.95
C HIS A 404 -59.88 -2.49 7.88
N VAL A 405 -60.24 -1.91 9.04
CA VAL A 405 -61.22 -2.52 9.96
C VAL A 405 -62.65 -2.28 9.48
N HIS A 406 -62.94 -1.14 8.83
CA HIS A 406 -64.26 -0.91 8.22
C HIS A 406 -64.49 -1.72 6.94
N ALA A 407 -63.47 -1.98 6.13
CA ALA A 407 -63.59 -2.84 4.94
C ALA A 407 -63.90 -4.31 5.30
N HIS A 408 -63.50 -4.78 6.49
CA HIS A 408 -63.74 -6.16 6.92
C HIS A 408 -65.13 -6.40 7.54
N HIS A 409 -65.89 -5.34 7.87
CA HIS A 409 -67.22 -5.46 8.46
C HIS A 409 -68.38 -5.39 7.45
N LEU A 410 -68.13 -5.10 6.17
CA LEU A 410 -69.17 -4.99 5.14
C LEU A 410 -69.23 -6.15 4.12
N HIS A 411 -68.37 -7.17 4.24
CA HIS A 411 -68.44 -8.36 3.40
C HIS A 411 -68.49 -9.65 4.22
N ARG A 412 -69.64 -9.90 4.85
CA ARG A 412 -70.10 -11.25 5.20
C ARG A 412 -71.34 -11.56 4.39
N GLY A 413 -71.13 -12.17 3.22
CA GLY A 413 -72.21 -12.67 2.38
C GLY A 413 -71.82 -12.78 0.92
N HIS A 414 -71.00 -13.76 0.56
CA HIS A 414 -71.10 -14.47 -0.72
C HIS A 414 -70.20 -15.73 -0.70
N PRO A 415 -70.65 -16.86 -1.29
CA PRO A 415 -69.91 -18.11 -1.31
C PRO A 415 -68.70 -18.01 -2.24
N ALA A 416 -67.62 -18.71 -1.86
CA ALA A 416 -66.35 -18.73 -2.57
C ALA A 416 -66.50 -19.28 -4.01
N HIS A 417 -66.06 -18.49 -5.00
CA HIS A 417 -65.76 -18.98 -6.34
C HIS A 417 -64.36 -19.60 -6.38
N PRO A 418 -64.18 -20.84 -6.86
CA PRO A 418 -62.86 -21.40 -7.12
C PRO A 418 -62.39 -20.93 -8.49
N GLY A 419 -61.51 -19.93 -8.54
CA GLY A 419 -61.10 -19.39 -9.84
C GLY A 419 -60.26 -18.11 -9.80
N ARG A 420 -59.23 -18.04 -8.97
CA ARG A 420 -58.10 -17.12 -9.23
C ARG A 420 -56.84 -17.96 -9.37
N ARG A 421 -56.53 -18.34 -10.61
CA ARG A 421 -55.18 -18.75 -10.99
C ARG A 421 -54.28 -17.54 -10.75
N GLU A 422 -53.27 -17.71 -9.89
CA GLU A 422 -52.13 -16.81 -9.84
C GLU A 422 -51.60 -16.63 -11.26
N HIS A 423 -51.46 -15.39 -11.71
CA HIS A 423 -50.81 -15.13 -13.00
C HIS A 423 -49.38 -15.65 -12.92
N PRO A 424 -48.95 -16.58 -13.78
CA PRO A 424 -47.56 -16.99 -13.82
C PRO A 424 -46.72 -15.77 -14.19
N HIS A 425 -45.72 -15.45 -13.37
CA HIS A 425 -44.74 -14.43 -13.67
C HIS A 425 -44.10 -14.78 -15.02
N LEU A 426 -44.50 -14.09 -16.10
CA LEU A 426 -43.83 -14.19 -17.39
C LEU A 426 -42.34 -13.85 -17.18
N PRO A 427 -41.40 -14.73 -17.55
CA PRO A 427 -39.98 -14.43 -17.41
C PRO A 427 -39.63 -13.23 -18.31
N VAL A 428 -39.23 -12.12 -17.69
CA VAL A 428 -38.83 -10.87 -18.37
C VAL A 428 -37.29 -10.80 -18.53
N GLY A 429 -36.59 -11.89 -18.22
CA GLY A 429 -35.12 -11.96 -18.27
C GLY A 429 -34.57 -12.06 -19.69
N LEU A 430 -33.31 -11.63 -19.88
CA LEU A 430 -32.57 -11.70 -21.15
C LEU A 430 -32.30 -13.14 -21.59
N ILE A 431 -32.15 -14.07 -20.64
CA ILE A 431 -31.95 -15.50 -20.88
C ILE A 431 -33.10 -16.27 -20.25
N ALA A 432 -33.75 -17.12 -21.04
CA ALA A 432 -34.84 -17.99 -20.59
C ALA A 432 -34.28 -19.12 -19.70
N LEU A 433 -34.37 -18.95 -18.38
CA LEU A 433 -34.08 -19.99 -17.39
C LEU A 433 -35.38 -20.44 -16.73
N THR A 434 -35.56 -21.76 -16.59
CA THR A 434 -36.61 -22.32 -15.74
C THR A 434 -36.29 -22.06 -14.27
N GLU A 435 -37.30 -22.12 -13.39
CA GLU A 435 -37.08 -21.90 -11.95
C GLU A 435 -36.14 -22.96 -11.33
N SER A 436 -36.20 -24.20 -11.82
CA SER A 436 -35.27 -25.27 -11.44
C SER A 436 -33.84 -24.98 -11.89
N SER A 437 -33.64 -24.50 -13.13
CA SER A 437 -32.32 -24.10 -13.63
C SER A 437 -31.76 -22.88 -12.87
N ALA A 438 -32.59 -21.88 -12.56
CA ALA A 438 -32.16 -20.72 -11.78
C ALA A 438 -31.77 -21.10 -10.34
N SER A 439 -32.48 -22.06 -9.72
CA SER A 439 -32.14 -22.62 -8.41
C SER A 439 -30.80 -23.36 -8.46
N LEU A 440 -30.59 -24.20 -9.48
CA LEU A 440 -29.32 -24.92 -9.70
C LEU A 440 -28.15 -23.94 -9.86
N VAL A 441 -28.28 -22.92 -10.72
CA VAL A 441 -27.25 -21.89 -10.92
C VAL A 441 -26.92 -21.16 -9.62
N ARG A 442 -27.92 -20.93 -8.76
CA ARG A 442 -27.70 -20.33 -7.43
C ARG A 442 -26.90 -21.24 -6.50
N VAL A 443 -27.19 -22.54 -6.47
CA VAL A 443 -26.40 -23.51 -5.70
C VAL A 443 -24.97 -23.54 -6.22
N LEU A 444 -24.79 -23.59 -7.55
CA LEU A 444 -23.47 -23.53 -8.19
C LEU A 444 -22.72 -22.24 -7.84
N SER A 445 -23.40 -21.09 -7.74
CA SER A 445 -22.77 -19.83 -7.33
C SER A 445 -22.20 -19.88 -5.91
N HIS A 446 -22.90 -20.53 -4.97
CA HIS A 446 -22.42 -20.68 -3.60
C HIS A 446 -21.30 -21.71 -3.48
N LEU A 447 -21.38 -22.80 -4.26
CA LEU A 447 -20.30 -23.78 -4.36
C LEU A 447 -19.04 -23.14 -4.96
N ALA A 448 -19.19 -22.38 -6.05
CA ALA A 448 -18.10 -21.62 -6.67
C ALA A 448 -17.51 -20.59 -5.69
N SER A 449 -18.34 -19.90 -4.89
CA SER A 449 -17.85 -18.98 -3.85
C SER A 449 -17.01 -19.71 -2.80
N LEU A 450 -17.47 -20.90 -2.35
CA LEU A 450 -16.74 -21.71 -1.38
C LEU A 450 -15.40 -22.18 -1.96
N LEU A 451 -15.41 -22.70 -3.19
CA LEU A 451 -14.20 -23.14 -3.89
C LEU A 451 -13.21 -21.98 -4.10
N ALA A 452 -13.70 -20.80 -4.49
CA ALA A 452 -12.89 -19.60 -4.65
C ALA A 452 -12.21 -19.19 -3.34
N VAL A 453 -12.96 -19.16 -2.23
CA VAL A 453 -12.43 -18.77 -0.91
C VAL A 453 -11.45 -19.82 -0.37
N VAL A 454 -11.80 -21.10 -0.43
CA VAL A 454 -10.94 -22.19 0.06
C VAL A 454 -9.68 -22.30 -0.81
N GLY A 455 -9.82 -22.25 -2.14
CA GLY A 455 -8.69 -22.28 -3.06
C GLY A 455 -7.74 -21.11 -2.82
N LEU A 456 -8.26 -19.89 -2.70
CA LEU A 456 -7.45 -18.72 -2.37
C LEU A 456 -6.76 -18.87 -1.01
N ALA A 457 -7.47 -19.29 0.04
CA ALA A 457 -6.88 -19.48 1.36
C ALA A 457 -5.78 -20.55 1.36
N VAL A 458 -6.00 -21.68 0.67
CA VAL A 458 -4.99 -22.73 0.54
C VAL A 458 -3.78 -22.21 -0.20
N ILE A 459 -3.95 -21.64 -1.40
CA ILE A 459 -2.84 -21.09 -2.21
C ILE A 459 -2.05 -20.05 -1.40
N THR A 460 -2.73 -19.11 -0.74
CA THR A 460 -2.10 -18.06 0.09
C THR A 460 -1.26 -18.65 1.24
N LEU A 461 -1.72 -19.74 1.84
CA LEU A 461 -1.10 -20.34 3.02
C LEU A 461 -0.04 -21.40 2.70
N THR A 462 -0.08 -22.03 1.53
CA THR A 462 0.80 -23.17 1.20
C THR A 462 1.90 -22.83 0.21
N VAL A 463 1.55 -22.25 -0.95
CA VAL A 463 2.49 -22.11 -2.09
C VAL A 463 2.76 -20.64 -2.43
N GLY A 464 1.84 -19.73 -2.11
CA GLY A 464 1.80 -18.40 -2.72
C GLY A 464 1.32 -18.46 -4.18
N LEU A 465 0.93 -17.31 -4.75
CA LEU A 465 0.69 -17.21 -6.19
C LEU A 465 2.05 -17.06 -6.92
N PRO A 466 2.15 -17.36 -8.24
CA PRO A 466 3.42 -17.29 -8.98
C PRO A 466 3.92 -15.85 -9.11
N ARG A 467 4.90 -15.46 -8.29
CA ARG A 467 5.41 -14.09 -8.10
C ARG A 467 6.12 -13.54 -9.32
N ASN A 468 6.20 -12.22 -9.41
CA ASN A 468 7.13 -11.53 -10.29
C ASN A 468 8.57 -12.04 -10.02
N GLY A 469 9.34 -12.26 -11.09
CA GLY A 469 10.76 -12.63 -10.99
C GLY A 469 11.69 -11.49 -10.57
N GLU A 470 11.14 -10.29 -10.31
CA GLU A 470 11.85 -9.10 -9.81
C GLU A 470 11.67 -8.84 -8.30
N GLY A 471 11.07 -9.77 -7.54
CA GLY A 471 10.81 -9.62 -6.10
C GLY A 471 9.41 -9.13 -5.74
N TYR A 472 9.19 -8.83 -4.45
CA TYR A 472 7.90 -8.40 -3.88
C TYR A 472 7.93 -6.96 -3.38
N VAL A 473 6.84 -6.21 -3.54
CA VAL A 473 6.70 -4.84 -3.01
C VAL A 473 6.19 -4.89 -1.57
N PHE A 474 5.24 -5.78 -1.32
CA PHE A 474 4.65 -6.01 -0.01
C PHE A 474 4.99 -7.44 0.41
N GLY A 475 6.01 -7.59 1.25
CA GLY A 475 6.41 -8.90 1.76
C GLY A 475 5.24 -9.72 2.34
N GLY A 476 5.46 -11.02 2.52
CA GLY A 476 4.39 -11.97 2.90
C GLY A 476 3.62 -11.62 4.17
N ALA A 477 4.19 -10.78 5.04
CA ALA A 477 3.54 -10.24 6.24
C ALA A 477 2.35 -9.31 5.94
N ILE A 478 2.36 -8.60 4.81
CA ILE A 478 1.30 -7.68 4.38
C ILE A 478 0.41 -8.37 3.35
N GLU A 479 1.02 -9.08 2.40
CA GLU A 479 0.31 -9.76 1.30
C GLU A 479 -0.75 -10.74 1.83
N ARG A 480 -0.35 -11.66 2.70
CA ARG A 480 -1.23 -12.76 3.16
C ARG A 480 -2.46 -12.24 3.93
N PRO A 481 -2.33 -11.32 4.91
CA PRO A 481 -3.49 -10.75 5.58
C PRO A 481 -4.45 -10.02 4.63
N VAL A 482 -3.95 -9.27 3.65
CA VAL A 482 -4.78 -8.55 2.68
C VAL A 482 -5.55 -9.51 1.79
N GLN A 483 -4.89 -10.55 1.27
CA GLN A 483 -5.54 -11.59 0.45
C GLN A 483 -6.63 -12.34 1.25
N LEU A 484 -6.33 -12.71 2.50
CA LEU A 484 -7.29 -13.38 3.40
C LEU A 484 -8.47 -12.46 3.79
N ALA A 485 -8.21 -11.17 4.03
CA ALA A 485 -9.27 -10.20 4.33
C ALA A 485 -10.23 -10.05 3.14
N LEU A 486 -9.72 -9.93 1.93
CA LEU A 486 -10.51 -9.85 0.70
C LEU A 486 -11.26 -11.17 0.41
N ALA A 487 -10.68 -12.33 0.70
CA ALA A 487 -11.39 -13.61 0.70
C ALA A 487 -12.56 -13.65 1.71
N GLY A 488 -12.38 -13.00 2.86
CA GLY A 488 -13.44 -12.76 3.84
C GLY A 488 -14.59 -11.92 3.25
N VAL A 489 -14.29 -10.90 2.45
CA VAL A 489 -15.32 -10.08 1.77
C VAL A 489 -16.08 -10.91 0.72
N VAL A 490 -15.41 -11.78 -0.04
CA VAL A 490 -16.08 -12.74 -0.95
C VAL A 490 -17.04 -13.65 -0.18
N SER A 491 -16.63 -14.13 0.99
CA SER A 491 -17.47 -14.95 1.87
C SER A 491 -18.73 -14.20 2.35
N ILE A 492 -18.57 -12.93 2.75
CA ILE A 492 -19.69 -12.07 3.13
C ILE A 492 -20.64 -11.87 1.94
N GLY A 493 -20.10 -11.59 0.75
CA GLY A 493 -20.87 -11.46 -0.48
C GLY A 493 -21.69 -12.71 -0.79
N ALA A 494 -21.10 -13.89 -0.64
CA ALA A 494 -21.80 -15.17 -0.84
C ALA A 494 -22.94 -15.37 0.18
N ILE A 495 -22.74 -15.02 1.45
CA ILE A 495 -23.77 -15.12 2.50
C ILE A 495 -24.91 -14.14 2.24
N VAL A 496 -24.58 -12.88 1.94
CA VAL A 496 -25.56 -11.84 1.62
C VAL A 496 -26.34 -12.21 0.36
N GLY A 497 -25.67 -12.80 -0.64
CA GLY A 497 -26.23 -13.28 -1.89
C GLY A 497 -27.38 -14.28 -1.73
N ARG A 498 -27.42 -15.05 -0.63
CA ARG A 498 -28.53 -15.99 -0.35
C ARG A 498 -29.88 -15.28 -0.26
N LYS A 499 -29.88 -14.09 0.34
CA LYS A 499 -31.08 -13.27 0.55
C LYS A 499 -31.18 -12.12 -0.45
N TRP A 500 -30.05 -11.61 -0.91
CA TRP A 500 -29.93 -10.46 -1.79
C TRP A 500 -28.94 -10.75 -2.94
N PRO A 501 -29.34 -11.51 -3.97
CA PRO A 501 -28.40 -12.00 -4.99
C PRO A 501 -27.61 -10.91 -5.71
N ALA A 502 -28.25 -9.80 -6.10
CA ALA A 502 -27.57 -8.67 -6.74
C ALA A 502 -26.55 -7.99 -5.80
N VAL A 503 -26.89 -7.88 -4.52
CA VAL A 503 -26.00 -7.29 -3.50
C VAL A 503 -24.78 -8.18 -3.31
N GLY A 504 -25.00 -9.49 -3.15
CA GLY A 504 -23.92 -10.47 -3.05
C GLY A 504 -23.04 -10.52 -4.30
N ALA A 505 -23.63 -10.48 -5.50
CA ALA A 505 -22.89 -10.47 -6.76
C ALA A 505 -21.96 -9.25 -6.86
N VAL A 506 -22.47 -8.04 -6.59
CA VAL A 506 -21.65 -6.82 -6.63
C VAL A 506 -20.55 -6.86 -5.58
N THR A 507 -20.84 -7.32 -4.35
CA THR A 507 -19.82 -7.45 -3.29
C THR A 507 -18.70 -8.40 -3.69
N ILE A 508 -19.02 -9.57 -4.28
CA ILE A 508 -18.00 -10.52 -4.77
C ILE A 508 -17.20 -9.92 -5.92
N ALA A 509 -17.86 -9.25 -6.87
CA ALA A 509 -17.19 -8.64 -8.02
C ALA A 509 -16.21 -7.55 -7.61
N VAL A 510 -16.58 -6.70 -6.66
CA VAL A 510 -15.69 -5.66 -6.11
C VAL A 510 -14.52 -6.29 -5.37
N ALA A 511 -14.75 -7.27 -4.50
CA ALA A 511 -13.68 -7.94 -3.77
C ALA A 511 -12.66 -8.61 -4.72
N ALA A 512 -13.15 -9.26 -5.78
CA ALA A 512 -12.31 -9.88 -6.79
C ALA A 512 -11.52 -8.85 -7.62
N ALA A 513 -12.15 -7.72 -8.00
CA ALA A 513 -11.48 -6.63 -8.71
C ALA A 513 -10.36 -5.99 -7.87
N LEU A 514 -10.64 -5.72 -6.59
CA LEU A 514 -9.65 -5.18 -5.64
C LEU A 514 -8.48 -6.13 -5.45
N LEU A 515 -8.78 -7.42 -5.33
CA LEU A 515 -7.75 -8.43 -5.22
C LEU A 515 -6.92 -8.55 -6.51
N GLY A 516 -7.53 -8.36 -7.69
CA GLY A 516 -6.82 -8.28 -8.97
C GLY A 516 -5.86 -7.10 -9.06
N VAL A 517 -6.30 -5.91 -8.65
CA VAL A 517 -5.42 -4.72 -8.64
C VAL A 517 -4.30 -4.89 -7.61
N PHE A 518 -4.60 -5.40 -6.42
CA PHE A 518 -3.59 -5.70 -5.40
C PHE A 518 -2.60 -6.77 -5.88
N ALA A 519 -3.11 -7.84 -6.50
CA ALA A 519 -2.30 -8.89 -7.10
C ALA A 519 -1.34 -8.33 -8.15
N ALA A 520 -1.71 -7.28 -8.88
CA ALA A 520 -0.83 -6.69 -9.89
C ALA A 520 0.42 -6.00 -9.32
N ILE A 521 0.51 -5.85 -8.01
CA ILE A 521 1.71 -5.37 -7.32
C ILE A 521 2.73 -6.50 -7.19
N GLU A 522 2.26 -7.74 -7.09
CA GLU A 522 3.11 -8.92 -6.85
C GLU A 522 3.22 -9.82 -8.08
N TYR A 523 2.30 -9.65 -9.05
CA TYR A 523 2.06 -10.55 -10.16
C TYR A 523 1.91 -9.78 -11.48
N PRO A 524 2.33 -10.36 -12.62
CA PRO A 524 2.12 -9.75 -13.93
C PRO A 524 0.63 -9.40 -14.17
N PRO A 525 0.30 -8.27 -14.85
CA PRO A 525 -1.08 -7.80 -14.99
C PRO A 525 -2.04 -8.84 -15.58
N LEU A 526 -1.54 -9.68 -16.49
CA LEU A 526 -2.31 -10.79 -17.06
C LEU A 526 -2.68 -11.83 -16.00
N VAL A 527 -1.72 -12.27 -15.18
CA VAL A 527 -1.95 -13.24 -14.10
C VAL A 527 -2.93 -12.66 -13.10
N ALA A 528 -2.71 -11.42 -12.66
CA ALA A 528 -3.56 -10.71 -11.72
C ALA A 528 -5.01 -10.54 -12.24
N THR A 529 -5.17 -10.24 -13.53
CA THR A 529 -6.48 -10.08 -14.16
C THR A 529 -7.19 -11.42 -14.36
N LEU A 530 -6.49 -12.47 -14.79
CA LEU A 530 -7.05 -13.82 -14.90
C LEU A 530 -7.50 -14.34 -13.54
N PHE A 531 -6.70 -14.07 -12.50
CA PHE A 531 -7.01 -14.42 -11.13
C PHE A 531 -8.27 -13.69 -10.62
N ALA A 532 -8.37 -12.37 -10.85
CA ALA A 532 -9.59 -11.61 -10.55
C ALA A 532 -10.81 -12.14 -11.30
N ALA A 533 -10.68 -12.44 -12.60
CA ALA A 533 -11.75 -12.98 -13.42
C ALA A 533 -12.25 -14.33 -12.88
N ALA A 534 -11.34 -15.21 -12.45
CA ALA A 534 -11.68 -16.49 -11.82
C ALA A 534 -12.50 -16.29 -10.53
N LEU A 535 -12.12 -15.33 -9.69
CA LEU A 535 -12.86 -15.00 -8.46
C LEU A 535 -14.18 -14.27 -8.70
N MET A 536 -14.41 -13.72 -9.90
CA MET A 536 -15.69 -13.12 -10.30
C MET A 536 -16.71 -14.15 -10.78
N VAL A 537 -16.33 -15.40 -11.07
CA VAL A 537 -17.25 -16.47 -11.49
C VAL A 537 -18.48 -16.61 -10.58
N PRO A 538 -18.37 -16.62 -9.24
CA PRO A 538 -19.54 -16.69 -8.37
C PRO A 538 -20.48 -15.48 -8.50
N SER A 539 -19.94 -14.29 -8.79
CA SER A 539 -20.72 -13.09 -9.05
C SER A 539 -21.55 -13.23 -10.34
N PHE A 540 -20.94 -13.71 -11.42
CA PHE A 540 -21.65 -13.96 -12.68
C PHE A 540 -22.76 -15.01 -12.52
N LEU A 541 -22.49 -16.09 -11.77
CA LEU A 541 -23.51 -17.11 -11.48
C LEU A 541 -24.65 -16.57 -10.62
N LEU A 542 -24.37 -15.73 -9.62
CA LEU A 542 -25.41 -15.06 -8.83
C LEU A 542 -26.28 -14.14 -9.70
N TRP A 543 -25.67 -13.37 -10.59
CA TRP A 543 -26.37 -12.53 -11.57
C TRP A 543 -27.26 -13.37 -12.49
N LEU A 544 -26.72 -14.46 -13.06
CA LEU A 544 -27.43 -15.37 -13.95
C LEU A 544 -28.63 -16.03 -13.24
N SER A 545 -28.48 -16.40 -11.97
CA SER A 545 -29.58 -16.94 -11.16
C SER A 545 -30.68 -15.94 -10.84
N TRP A 546 -30.38 -14.63 -10.89
CA TRP A 546 -31.26 -13.55 -10.46
C TRP A 546 -32.05 -12.90 -11.61
N GLN A 547 -31.52 -12.94 -12.83
CA GLN A 547 -32.01 -12.12 -13.94
C GLN A 547 -33.46 -12.38 -14.39
N HIS A 548 -33.97 -13.60 -14.20
CA HIS A 548 -35.28 -14.02 -14.71
C HIS A 548 -36.48 -13.29 -14.09
N ARG A 549 -36.27 -12.51 -13.01
CA ARG A 549 -37.30 -11.73 -12.30
C ARG A 549 -37.13 -10.21 -12.45
N ARG A 550 -36.37 -9.75 -13.45
CA ARG A 550 -35.89 -8.36 -13.55
C ARG A 550 -36.11 -7.74 -14.91
N ALA A 551 -36.20 -6.42 -14.94
CA ALA A 551 -36.42 -5.68 -16.18
C ALA A 551 -35.09 -5.52 -16.97
N PRO A 552 -35.13 -5.44 -18.32
CA PRO A 552 -33.92 -5.38 -19.15
C PRO A 552 -32.92 -4.27 -18.78
N HIS A 553 -33.38 -3.11 -18.34
CA HIS A 553 -32.51 -2.01 -17.89
C HIS A 553 -31.78 -2.31 -16.56
N GLU A 554 -32.39 -3.11 -15.67
CA GLU A 554 -31.76 -3.57 -14.43
C GLU A 554 -30.65 -4.59 -14.74
N LEU A 555 -30.86 -5.40 -15.78
CA LEU A 555 -29.89 -6.39 -16.27
C LEU A 555 -28.71 -5.71 -16.96
N ALA A 556 -28.98 -4.74 -17.82
CA ALA A 556 -27.97 -3.92 -18.47
C ALA A 556 -27.11 -3.18 -17.43
N ALA A 557 -27.71 -2.62 -16.39
CA ALA A 557 -26.97 -1.92 -15.33
C ALA A 557 -25.96 -2.85 -14.61
N VAL A 558 -26.36 -4.07 -14.23
CA VAL A 558 -25.44 -5.00 -13.56
C VAL A 558 -24.38 -5.54 -14.52
N ALA A 559 -24.74 -5.85 -15.76
CA ALA A 559 -23.78 -6.29 -16.77
C ALA A 559 -22.72 -5.22 -17.07
N VAL A 560 -23.14 -3.96 -17.21
CA VAL A 560 -22.23 -2.82 -17.41
C VAL A 560 -21.33 -2.62 -16.18
N VAL A 561 -21.87 -2.67 -14.96
CA VAL A 561 -21.05 -2.55 -13.73
C VAL A 561 -20.02 -3.66 -13.64
N THR A 562 -20.40 -4.92 -13.90
CA THR A 562 -19.45 -6.05 -13.86
C THR A 562 -18.40 -5.93 -14.97
N ALA A 563 -18.78 -5.54 -16.19
CA ALA A 563 -17.84 -5.33 -17.29
C ALA A 563 -16.87 -4.17 -17.01
N LEU A 564 -17.37 -3.07 -16.44
CA LEU A 564 -16.54 -1.95 -16.00
C LEU A 564 -15.57 -2.38 -14.89
N LEU A 565 -15.99 -3.22 -13.94
CA LEU A 565 -15.12 -3.73 -12.88
C LEU A 565 -14.00 -4.63 -13.44
N VAL A 566 -14.30 -5.51 -14.41
CA VAL A 566 -13.25 -6.32 -15.09
C VAL A 566 -12.30 -5.41 -15.87
N GLY A 567 -12.84 -4.50 -16.68
CA GLY A 567 -12.04 -3.57 -17.49
C GLY A 567 -11.18 -2.64 -16.62
N SER A 568 -11.73 -2.12 -15.52
CA SER A 568 -11.00 -1.31 -14.56
C SER A 568 -9.96 -2.12 -13.79
N THR A 569 -10.18 -3.43 -13.60
CA THR A 569 -9.17 -4.31 -13.00
C THR A 569 -7.98 -4.46 -13.92
N TRP A 570 -8.17 -4.69 -15.23
CA TRP A 570 -7.05 -4.74 -16.18
C TRP A 570 -6.29 -3.41 -16.24
N ILE A 571 -7.01 -2.30 -16.42
CA ILE A 571 -6.39 -0.97 -16.49
C ILE A 571 -5.69 -0.63 -15.18
N GLY A 572 -6.33 -0.88 -14.04
CA GLY A 572 -5.77 -0.65 -12.71
C GLY A 572 -4.58 -1.55 -12.41
N ALA A 573 -4.68 -2.85 -12.72
CA ALA A 573 -3.60 -3.80 -12.56
C ALA A 573 -2.38 -3.41 -13.38
N ARG A 574 -2.59 -3.08 -14.66
CA ARG A 574 -1.51 -2.65 -15.54
C ARG A 574 -0.90 -1.34 -15.08
N ALA A 575 -1.71 -0.34 -14.73
CA ALA A 575 -1.20 0.95 -14.26
C ALA A 575 -0.41 0.80 -12.95
N VAL A 576 -0.87 -0.04 -12.03
CA VAL A 576 -0.16 -0.34 -10.78
C VAL A 576 1.14 -1.07 -11.06
N TYR A 577 1.11 -2.14 -11.86
CA TYR A 577 2.31 -2.87 -12.24
C TYR A 577 3.31 -1.96 -12.95
N ASP A 578 2.84 -1.11 -13.86
CA ASP A 578 3.71 -0.25 -14.64
C ASP A 578 4.43 0.80 -13.77
N VAL A 579 3.85 1.21 -12.64
CA VAL A 579 4.49 2.13 -11.67
C VAL A 579 5.68 1.47 -10.97
N TYR A 580 5.58 0.19 -10.62
CA TYR A 580 6.65 -0.50 -9.87
C TYR A 580 7.64 -1.21 -10.82
N PHE A 581 7.15 -1.78 -11.91
CA PHE A 581 7.88 -2.68 -12.79
C PHE A 581 7.68 -2.35 -14.28
N GLY A 582 7.01 -1.25 -14.65
CA GLY A 582 6.76 -0.88 -16.06
C GLY A 582 7.90 -0.09 -16.67
N PRO A 583 8.14 -0.21 -17.98
CA PRO A 583 9.34 0.31 -18.64
C PRO A 583 9.55 1.81 -18.36
N THR A 584 10.76 2.18 -17.94
CA THR A 584 11.14 3.60 -17.73
C THR A 584 11.61 4.27 -19.02
N HIS A 585 11.95 3.47 -20.02
CA HIS A 585 12.40 3.86 -21.34
C HIS A 585 12.16 2.71 -22.34
N PRO A 586 12.31 2.93 -23.66
CA PRO A 586 12.12 1.89 -24.67
C PRO A 586 13.06 0.71 -24.51
N GLU A 587 12.63 -0.46 -24.98
CA GLU A 587 13.53 -1.60 -25.17
C GLU A 587 14.55 -1.32 -26.28
N SER A 588 15.71 -1.94 -26.15
CA SER A 588 16.76 -2.00 -27.15
C SER A 588 16.27 -2.67 -28.44
N VAL A 589 16.79 -2.19 -29.56
CA VAL A 589 16.59 -2.80 -30.89
C VAL A 589 17.64 -3.85 -31.23
N THR A 590 18.60 -4.08 -30.33
CA THR A 590 19.68 -5.05 -30.51
C THR A 590 19.10 -6.46 -30.70
N PRO A 591 19.40 -7.15 -31.81
CA PRO A 591 18.85 -8.46 -32.08
C PRO A 591 19.48 -9.53 -31.16
N GLY A 592 18.68 -10.51 -30.76
CA GLY A 592 19.19 -11.68 -30.07
C GLY A 592 20.10 -12.52 -30.98
N LEU A 593 21.23 -12.96 -30.44
CA LEU A 593 22.15 -13.86 -31.13
C LEU A 593 21.78 -15.33 -30.86
N PRO A 594 21.93 -16.22 -31.86
CA PRO A 594 21.61 -17.63 -31.72
C PRO A 594 22.53 -18.31 -30.68
N LEU A 595 22.02 -19.41 -30.12
CA LEU A 595 22.79 -20.32 -29.27
C LEU A 595 23.43 -21.38 -30.15
N ASP A 596 24.76 -21.48 -30.11
CA ASP A 596 25.57 -22.46 -30.83
C ASP A 596 26.30 -23.38 -29.83
N GLU A 597 27.52 -23.05 -29.42
CA GLU A 597 28.26 -23.78 -28.38
C GLU A 597 28.31 -23.04 -27.04
N VAL A 598 28.13 -21.73 -27.05
CA VAL A 598 28.19 -20.87 -25.86
C VAL A 598 26.81 -20.27 -25.55
N ARG A 599 26.41 -20.31 -24.28
CA ARG A 599 25.17 -19.67 -23.79
C ARG A 599 25.35 -18.17 -23.62
N TRP A 600 26.45 -17.77 -22.99
CA TRP A 600 26.83 -16.37 -22.80
C TRP A 600 28.33 -16.27 -22.52
N VAL A 601 28.85 -15.06 -22.67
CA VAL A 601 30.24 -14.68 -22.36
C VAL A 601 30.26 -13.43 -21.50
N LEU A 602 31.26 -13.29 -20.65
CA LEU A 602 31.50 -12.10 -19.83
C LEU A 602 33.00 -11.83 -19.76
N ALA A 603 33.44 -10.63 -20.14
CA ALA A 603 34.84 -10.21 -20.09
C ALA A 603 35.08 -9.30 -18.87
N GLY A 604 36.24 -9.40 -18.25
CA GLY A 604 36.65 -8.57 -17.11
C GLY A 604 38.08 -8.89 -16.68
N ALA A 605 38.44 -8.52 -15.44
CA ALA A 605 39.80 -8.63 -14.90
C ALA A 605 40.87 -8.17 -15.92
N LEU A 606 40.64 -6.98 -16.48
CA LEU A 606 41.43 -6.41 -17.56
C LEU A 606 42.73 -5.82 -16.99
N GLU A 607 43.87 -6.25 -17.53
CA GLU A 607 45.21 -5.79 -17.15
C GLU A 607 45.98 -5.32 -18.41
N PRO A 608 47.10 -4.60 -18.25
CA PRO A 608 47.87 -4.09 -19.39
C PRO A 608 48.30 -5.16 -20.39
N ASP A 609 48.53 -6.39 -19.94
CA ASP A 609 48.99 -7.51 -20.75
C ASP A 609 48.06 -8.73 -20.70
N SER A 610 46.85 -8.61 -20.12
CA SER A 610 45.96 -9.75 -19.98
C SER A 610 44.47 -9.40 -19.95
N VAL A 611 43.64 -10.41 -20.22
CA VAL A 611 42.18 -10.34 -20.04
C VAL A 611 41.66 -11.69 -19.55
N THR A 612 40.59 -11.67 -18.76
CA THR A 612 39.84 -12.88 -18.41
C THR A 612 38.45 -12.84 -19.03
N VAL A 613 38.07 -13.94 -19.68
CA VAL A 613 36.71 -14.15 -20.22
C VAL A 613 36.15 -15.42 -19.60
N THR A 614 34.97 -15.31 -19.00
CA THR A 614 34.16 -16.47 -18.59
C THR A 614 33.10 -16.75 -19.64
N ALA A 615 32.80 -18.02 -19.85
CA ALA A 615 31.78 -18.44 -20.80
C ALA A 615 30.99 -19.63 -20.24
N ARG A 616 29.67 -19.57 -20.28
CA ARG A 616 28.83 -20.73 -19.97
C ARG A 616 28.60 -21.54 -21.21
N LEU A 617 29.02 -22.80 -21.17
CA LEU A 617 28.96 -23.69 -22.32
C LEU A 617 27.57 -24.30 -22.49
N ARG A 618 27.22 -24.69 -23.71
CA ARG A 618 25.99 -25.45 -24.00
C ARG A 618 26.05 -26.85 -23.40
N ASP A 619 27.19 -27.52 -23.56
CA ASP A 619 27.54 -28.77 -22.89
C ASP A 619 28.51 -28.48 -21.74
N GLY A 620 28.06 -28.66 -20.50
CA GLY A 620 28.87 -28.42 -19.31
C GLY A 620 30.04 -29.40 -19.11
N GLY A 621 30.12 -30.47 -19.91
CA GLY A 621 31.27 -31.40 -19.89
C GLY A 621 32.41 -31.02 -20.83
N ALA A 622 32.25 -29.97 -21.64
CA ALA A 622 33.20 -29.59 -22.67
C ALA A 622 34.39 -28.78 -22.11
N THR A 623 35.43 -28.64 -22.94
CA THR A 623 36.56 -27.74 -22.70
C THR A 623 36.46 -26.52 -23.60
N ALA A 624 36.91 -25.36 -23.12
CA ALA A 624 36.93 -24.12 -23.89
C ALA A 624 38.31 -23.44 -23.85
N SER A 625 38.63 -22.76 -24.94
CA SER A 625 39.79 -21.87 -25.06
C SER A 625 39.36 -20.54 -25.67
N LEU A 626 40.11 -19.48 -25.40
CA LEU A 626 39.86 -18.14 -25.92
C LEU A 626 40.90 -17.80 -26.99
N LEU A 627 40.43 -17.41 -28.17
CA LEU A 627 41.26 -16.82 -29.22
C LEU A 627 41.09 -15.31 -29.17
N VAL A 628 42.20 -14.58 -29.04
CA VAL A 628 42.27 -13.11 -29.00
C VAL A 628 43.08 -12.60 -30.18
N GLN A 629 42.53 -11.65 -30.96
CA GLN A 629 43.12 -11.19 -32.23
C GLN A 629 43.02 -9.67 -32.38
N THR A 630 44.06 -9.03 -32.94
CA THR A 630 44.03 -7.59 -33.29
C THR A 630 43.33 -7.31 -34.62
N SER A 631 43.24 -8.31 -35.49
CA SER A 631 42.57 -8.24 -36.79
C SER A 631 42.20 -9.65 -37.29
N ALA A 632 41.36 -9.76 -38.31
CA ALA A 632 40.97 -11.07 -38.87
C ALA A 632 42.14 -11.87 -39.45
N ASP A 633 43.23 -11.21 -39.86
CA ASP A 633 44.43 -11.83 -40.43
C ASP A 633 45.51 -12.16 -39.36
N ASP A 634 45.31 -11.70 -38.12
CA ASP A 634 46.21 -11.98 -36.99
C ASP A 634 46.02 -13.43 -36.54
N PRO A 635 47.06 -14.28 -36.46
CA PRO A 635 46.92 -15.65 -35.93
C PRO A 635 46.41 -15.70 -34.48
N GLY A 636 46.52 -14.59 -33.75
CA GLY A 636 45.97 -14.40 -32.42
C GLY A 636 46.77 -15.07 -31.31
N VAL A 637 46.40 -14.73 -30.08
CA VAL A 637 46.92 -15.30 -28.84
C VAL A 637 45.83 -16.20 -28.24
N TRP A 638 46.22 -17.38 -27.78
CA TRP A 638 45.31 -18.39 -27.25
C TRP A 638 45.46 -18.51 -25.74
N SER A 639 44.33 -18.70 -25.04
CA SER A 639 44.37 -19.22 -23.67
C SER A 639 44.71 -20.71 -23.70
N PRO A 640 45.18 -21.28 -22.58
CA PRO A 640 45.07 -22.72 -22.36
C PRO A 640 43.61 -23.19 -22.49
N ALA A 641 43.42 -24.45 -22.89
CA ALA A 641 42.10 -25.08 -22.84
C ALA A 641 41.73 -25.36 -21.37
N VAL A 642 40.52 -24.97 -20.97
CA VAL A 642 40.01 -25.07 -19.60
C VAL A 642 38.69 -25.85 -19.63
N ALA A 643 38.55 -26.84 -18.74
CA ALA A 643 37.28 -27.53 -18.56
C ALA A 643 36.26 -26.62 -17.87
N ALA A 644 35.00 -26.71 -18.26
CA ALA A 644 33.95 -26.05 -17.52
C ALA A 644 33.86 -26.60 -16.08
N ASP A 645 33.53 -25.72 -15.14
CA ASP A 645 33.31 -26.08 -13.74
C ASP A 645 31.96 -26.78 -13.52
N GLU A 646 31.60 -27.01 -12.25
CA GLU A 646 30.33 -27.66 -11.89
C GLU A 646 29.08 -26.87 -12.31
N PHE A 647 29.22 -25.58 -12.59
CA PHE A 647 28.16 -24.70 -13.09
C PHE A 647 28.12 -24.65 -14.63
N GLY A 648 29.01 -25.38 -15.30
CA GLY A 648 29.15 -25.36 -16.76
C GLY A 648 29.84 -24.10 -17.28
N VAL A 649 30.61 -23.40 -16.44
CA VAL A 649 31.31 -22.17 -16.79
C VAL A 649 32.80 -22.45 -16.97
N ALA A 650 33.36 -22.02 -18.10
CA ALA A 650 34.80 -22.05 -18.36
C ALA A 650 35.39 -20.65 -18.15
N ARG A 651 36.41 -20.53 -17.28
CA ARG A 651 37.19 -19.30 -17.07
C ARG A 651 38.50 -19.37 -17.87
N MET A 652 38.62 -18.52 -18.88
CA MET A 652 39.76 -18.48 -19.79
C MET A 652 40.52 -17.17 -19.61
N ARG A 653 41.82 -17.26 -19.33
CA ARG A 653 42.72 -16.11 -19.22
C ARG A 653 43.75 -16.14 -20.35
N VAL A 654 43.97 -14.99 -20.97
CA VAL A 654 45.02 -14.79 -21.98
C VAL A 654 46.00 -13.77 -21.46
N ASP A 655 47.27 -14.15 -21.38
CA ASP A 655 48.39 -13.31 -20.95
C ASP A 655 49.27 -12.92 -22.16
N GLY A 656 50.20 -11.99 -21.95
CA GLY A 656 51.19 -11.59 -22.97
C GLY A 656 50.60 -10.72 -24.09
N LEU A 657 49.49 -10.05 -23.83
CA LEU A 657 48.90 -9.07 -24.74
C LEU A 657 49.73 -7.78 -24.76
N ALA A 658 49.63 -7.03 -25.86
CA ALA A 658 50.23 -5.71 -25.93
C ALA A 658 49.35 -4.70 -25.19
N ALA A 659 49.96 -3.83 -24.39
CA ALA A 659 49.28 -2.75 -23.70
C ALA A 659 48.68 -1.72 -24.67
N GLY A 660 47.61 -1.03 -24.25
CA GLY A 660 46.95 0.02 -25.04
C GLY A 660 46.37 -0.45 -26.38
N THR A 661 46.14 -1.76 -26.55
CA THR A 661 45.81 -2.37 -27.84
C THR A 661 44.37 -2.87 -27.85
N ALA A 662 43.65 -2.59 -28.95
CA ALA A 662 42.31 -3.10 -29.17
C ALA A 662 42.35 -4.53 -29.70
N TYR A 663 41.53 -5.38 -29.13
CA TYR A 663 41.43 -6.80 -29.45
C TYR A 663 39.98 -7.21 -29.66
N THR A 664 39.82 -8.22 -30.51
CA THR A 664 38.62 -9.02 -30.64
C THR A 664 38.85 -10.39 -30.02
N TYR A 665 37.80 -11.05 -29.53
CA TYR A 665 37.90 -12.40 -29.00
C TYR A 665 36.77 -13.32 -29.44
N ARG A 666 37.07 -14.62 -29.46
CA ARG A 666 36.10 -15.70 -29.70
C ARG A 666 36.39 -16.90 -28.79
N VAL A 667 35.33 -17.53 -28.32
CA VAL A 667 35.41 -18.78 -27.54
C VAL A 667 35.43 -19.96 -28.51
N VAL A 668 36.31 -20.92 -28.25
CA VAL A 668 36.49 -22.15 -29.02
C VAL A 668 36.26 -23.34 -28.11
N VAL A 669 35.20 -24.10 -28.36
CA VAL A 669 34.73 -25.22 -27.53
C VAL A 669 35.12 -26.54 -28.18
N ASP A 670 35.90 -27.37 -27.48
CA ASP A 670 36.43 -28.65 -27.98
C ASP A 670 37.13 -28.57 -29.37
N GLY A 671 37.68 -27.39 -29.70
CA GLY A 671 38.34 -27.10 -30.97
C GLY A 671 37.46 -26.42 -32.03
N ASP A 672 36.15 -26.33 -31.79
CA ASP A 672 35.19 -25.69 -32.69
C ASP A 672 34.88 -24.25 -32.22
N PRO A 673 35.12 -23.21 -33.05
CA PRO A 673 34.82 -21.83 -32.68
C PRO A 673 33.32 -21.58 -32.61
N ASP A 674 32.86 -20.91 -31.55
CA ASP A 674 31.45 -20.48 -31.45
C ASP A 674 31.18 -19.38 -32.49
N GLU A 675 30.33 -19.69 -33.49
CA GLU A 675 29.93 -18.71 -34.50
C GLU A 675 28.62 -18.00 -34.12
N GLY A 676 27.86 -18.56 -33.18
CA GLY A 676 26.54 -18.08 -32.79
C GLY A 676 26.52 -16.82 -31.92
N ARG A 677 27.41 -16.69 -30.94
CA ARG A 677 27.46 -15.56 -29.99
C ARG A 677 28.21 -14.34 -30.48
N GLY A 678 28.69 -14.39 -31.72
CA GLY A 678 29.41 -13.30 -32.35
C GLY A 678 30.81 -13.11 -31.76
N VAL A 679 31.40 -11.97 -32.08
CA VAL A 679 32.74 -11.58 -31.63
C VAL A 679 32.60 -10.61 -30.46
N GLY A 680 33.46 -10.76 -29.46
CA GLY A 680 33.61 -9.78 -28.38
C GLY A 680 34.83 -8.90 -28.57
N GLU A 681 34.87 -7.79 -27.84
CA GLU A 681 35.86 -6.73 -28.03
C GLU A 681 36.33 -6.20 -26.68
N PHE A 682 37.58 -5.74 -26.61
CA PHE A 682 38.14 -5.01 -25.48
C PHE A 682 39.39 -4.23 -25.92
N ARG A 683 39.87 -3.34 -25.05
CA ARG A 683 41.16 -2.65 -25.22
C ARG A 683 41.96 -2.78 -23.93
N THR A 684 43.18 -3.32 -24.00
CA THR A 684 44.06 -3.37 -22.83
C THR A 684 44.44 -1.96 -22.37
N PRO A 685 44.54 -1.70 -21.06
CA PRO A 685 45.11 -0.46 -20.54
C PRO A 685 46.61 -0.40 -20.78
N VAL A 686 47.21 0.73 -20.41
CA VAL A 686 48.68 0.88 -20.33
C VAL A 686 49.14 1.00 -18.89
N ASP A 687 50.38 0.63 -18.62
CA ASP A 687 51.06 1.01 -17.39
C ASP A 687 51.56 2.45 -17.50
N GLY A 688 51.23 3.27 -16.49
CA GLY A 688 51.59 4.69 -16.46
C GLY A 688 50.49 5.62 -16.98
N PRO A 689 50.83 6.84 -17.44
CA PRO A 689 49.83 7.84 -17.79
C PRO A 689 48.85 7.37 -18.86
N MET A 690 47.55 7.50 -18.59
CA MET A 690 46.47 7.10 -19.51
C MET A 690 45.24 7.97 -19.29
N SER A 691 44.60 8.39 -20.39
CA SER A 691 43.27 9.00 -20.36
C SER A 691 42.25 8.00 -20.88
N PHE A 692 41.13 7.84 -20.17
CA PHE A 692 40.12 6.84 -20.50
C PHE A 692 38.76 7.20 -19.91
N ARG A 693 37.72 6.51 -20.40
CA ARG A 693 36.35 6.63 -19.92
C ARG A 693 35.92 5.37 -19.20
N VAL A 694 35.17 5.54 -18.13
CA VAL A 694 34.44 4.47 -17.41
C VAL A 694 32.95 4.79 -17.47
N VAL A 695 32.14 3.80 -17.83
CA VAL A 695 30.69 3.85 -17.61
C VAL A 695 30.36 3.14 -16.31
N LEU A 696 29.43 3.68 -15.53
CA LEU A 696 29.01 3.09 -14.27
C LEU A 696 27.50 3.16 -14.12
N ALA A 697 26.92 2.13 -13.53
CA ALA A 697 25.50 2.08 -13.30
C ALA A 697 25.14 0.96 -12.31
N SER A 698 23.89 1.01 -11.84
CA SER A 698 23.24 -0.02 -11.05
C SER A 698 21.74 -0.03 -11.34
N CYS A 699 21.02 -0.95 -10.71
CA CYS A 699 19.56 -0.98 -10.71
C CYS A 699 18.98 -1.32 -12.09
N ALA A 700 19.44 -2.45 -12.65
CA ALA A 700 18.87 -3.09 -13.84
C ALA A 700 17.78 -4.08 -13.46
N ARG A 701 16.66 -4.06 -14.18
CA ARG A 701 15.62 -5.07 -13.99
C ARG A 701 16.13 -6.48 -14.23
N THR A 702 15.52 -7.47 -13.58
CA THR A 702 15.78 -8.87 -13.91
C THR A 702 15.48 -9.09 -15.39
N SER A 703 16.46 -9.59 -16.14
CA SER A 703 16.31 -9.82 -17.58
C SER A 703 16.07 -8.55 -18.40
N SER A 704 16.71 -7.42 -18.03
CA SER A 704 16.56 -6.17 -18.76
C SER A 704 16.97 -6.25 -20.23
N ASN A 705 16.22 -5.55 -21.08
CA ASN A 705 16.55 -5.30 -22.48
C ASN A 705 16.41 -3.81 -22.80
N GLY A 706 16.68 -2.93 -21.83
CA GLY A 706 16.51 -1.48 -21.98
C GLY A 706 17.46 -0.87 -23.02
N ALA A 707 17.02 0.18 -23.72
CA ALA A 707 17.88 0.94 -24.64
C ALA A 707 19.06 1.65 -23.93
N VAL A 708 19.05 1.75 -22.59
CA VAL A 708 20.18 2.27 -21.81
C VAL A 708 21.48 1.48 -22.04
N PHE A 709 21.41 0.18 -22.29
CA PHE A 709 22.59 -0.63 -22.60
C PHE A 709 23.16 -0.30 -23.99
N ASP A 710 22.31 0.05 -24.95
CA ASP A 710 22.77 0.54 -26.27
C ASP A 710 23.47 1.89 -26.12
N ALA A 711 22.95 2.77 -25.26
CA ALA A 711 23.53 4.08 -24.98
C ALA A 711 24.91 3.95 -24.30
N MET A 712 25.04 3.08 -23.29
CA MET A 712 26.31 2.81 -22.62
C MET A 712 27.33 2.17 -23.56
N ALA A 713 26.92 1.25 -24.44
CA ALA A 713 27.80 0.68 -25.46
C ALA A 713 28.33 1.75 -26.44
N GLY A 714 27.57 2.82 -26.66
CA GLY A 714 27.97 3.96 -27.50
C GLY A 714 28.97 4.93 -26.87
N GLU A 715 29.34 4.76 -25.60
CA GLU A 715 30.24 5.70 -24.89
C GLU A 715 31.73 5.49 -25.19
N ASP A 716 32.14 4.40 -25.86
CA ASP A 716 33.56 4.01 -26.04
C ASP A 716 34.33 3.92 -24.71
N ALA A 717 33.70 3.29 -23.71
CA ALA A 717 34.28 3.11 -22.39
C ALA A 717 35.33 1.99 -22.37
N LEU A 718 36.39 2.17 -21.58
CA LEU A 718 37.40 1.14 -21.36
C LEU A 718 36.85 -0.02 -20.52
N LEU A 719 35.99 0.30 -19.53
CA LEU A 719 35.37 -0.67 -18.64
C LEU A 719 33.99 -0.18 -18.15
N TYR A 720 33.16 -1.14 -17.75
CA TYR A 720 31.90 -0.93 -17.07
C TYR A 720 32.05 -1.27 -15.58
N LEU A 721 31.78 -0.28 -14.72
CA LEU A 721 31.77 -0.46 -13.28
C LEU A 721 30.32 -0.65 -12.79
N ALA A 722 29.96 -1.91 -12.52
CA ALA A 722 28.64 -2.29 -12.03
C ALA A 722 28.58 -2.15 -10.50
N LEU A 723 27.76 -1.21 -10.04
CA LEU A 723 27.63 -0.83 -8.62
C LEU A 723 26.44 -1.54 -7.95
N GLY A 724 26.30 -2.84 -8.22
CA GLY A 724 25.22 -3.68 -7.72
C GLY A 724 23.90 -3.56 -8.46
N ASP A 725 22.91 -4.31 -7.99
CA ASP A 725 21.60 -4.48 -8.61
C ASP A 725 21.64 -4.73 -10.12
N ILE A 726 22.53 -5.62 -10.59
CA ILE A 726 22.56 -6.01 -12.02
C ILE A 726 21.35 -6.86 -12.43
N HIS A 727 20.60 -7.35 -11.43
CA HIS A 727 19.27 -7.94 -11.55
C HIS A 727 18.49 -7.79 -10.22
N TYR A 728 17.16 -7.86 -10.27
CA TYR A 728 16.29 -7.80 -9.07
C TYR A 728 15.83 -9.19 -8.61
N GLY A 729 16.77 -10.10 -8.41
CA GLY A 729 16.48 -11.53 -8.21
C GLY A 729 15.79 -11.81 -6.87
N ASN A 730 16.19 -11.10 -5.81
CA ASN A 730 15.64 -11.27 -4.45
C ASN A 730 15.66 -12.73 -3.98
N ILE A 731 16.81 -13.38 -4.14
CA ILE A 731 16.90 -14.84 -4.07
C ILE A 731 17.00 -15.32 -2.62
N GLU A 732 15.91 -15.91 -2.12
CA GLU A 732 15.82 -16.58 -0.81
C GLU A 732 16.13 -18.08 -0.94
N SER A 733 17.35 -18.45 -1.36
CA SER A 733 17.75 -19.86 -1.53
C SER A 733 19.16 -20.13 -0.99
N THR A 734 19.35 -21.30 -0.40
CA THR A 734 20.67 -21.83 0.00
C THR A 734 21.36 -22.56 -1.16
N GLU A 735 20.69 -22.74 -2.29
CA GLU A 735 21.22 -23.49 -3.43
C GLU A 735 21.85 -22.53 -4.47
N PRO A 736 22.98 -22.89 -5.11
CA PRO A 736 23.60 -22.07 -6.16
C PRO A 736 22.74 -21.88 -7.42
N GLY A 737 21.91 -22.86 -7.76
CA GLY A 737 21.14 -22.90 -9.02
C GLY A 737 20.31 -21.64 -9.32
N PRO A 738 19.49 -21.14 -8.38
CA PRO A 738 18.75 -19.89 -8.56
C PRO A 738 19.61 -18.66 -8.87
N PHE A 739 20.79 -18.51 -8.26
CA PHE A 739 21.73 -17.42 -8.54
C PHE A 739 22.32 -17.55 -9.94
N LEU A 740 22.73 -18.77 -10.30
CA LEU A 740 23.24 -19.10 -11.62
C LEU A 740 22.18 -18.88 -12.72
N ASP A 741 20.91 -19.15 -12.44
CA ASP A 741 19.77 -18.87 -13.33
C ASP A 741 19.51 -17.38 -13.52
N ALA A 742 19.87 -16.54 -12.54
CA ALA A 742 19.77 -15.08 -12.66
C ALA A 742 20.85 -14.54 -13.61
N PHE A 743 22.09 -15.02 -13.48
CA PHE A 743 23.17 -14.74 -14.44
C PHE A 743 22.83 -15.23 -15.85
N ASP A 744 22.27 -16.44 -16.01
CA ASP A 744 21.79 -16.92 -17.31
C ASP A 744 20.78 -15.96 -17.93
N ARG A 745 19.83 -15.50 -17.13
CA ARG A 745 18.75 -14.63 -17.57
C ARG A 745 19.19 -13.23 -17.92
N LEU A 746 20.27 -12.71 -17.33
CA LEU A 746 20.80 -11.38 -17.65
C LEU A 746 21.78 -11.45 -18.82
N LEU A 747 22.71 -12.42 -18.81
CA LEU A 747 23.78 -12.55 -19.81
C LEU A 747 23.29 -13.11 -21.16
N THR A 748 22.03 -13.52 -21.26
CA THR A 748 21.39 -13.94 -22.53
C THR A 748 20.43 -12.90 -23.11
N ARG A 749 20.18 -11.78 -22.42
CA ARG A 749 19.31 -10.72 -22.97
C ARG A 749 20.04 -9.93 -24.04
N PRO A 750 19.42 -9.67 -25.20
CA PRO A 750 20.13 -9.10 -26.34
C PRO A 750 20.95 -7.85 -26.02
N ALA A 751 20.35 -6.86 -25.35
CA ALA A 751 21.03 -5.60 -25.01
C ALA A 751 22.18 -5.81 -24.01
N GLN A 752 21.89 -6.47 -22.88
CA GLN A 752 22.90 -6.75 -21.83
C GLN A 752 24.04 -7.62 -22.36
N ALA A 753 23.72 -8.71 -23.07
CA ALA A 753 24.68 -9.62 -23.65
C ALA A 753 25.58 -8.93 -24.69
N ALA A 754 25.05 -8.00 -25.48
CA ALA A 754 25.85 -7.23 -26.43
C ALA A 754 26.82 -6.27 -25.72
N PHE A 755 26.33 -5.55 -24.70
CA PHE A 755 27.15 -4.65 -23.91
C PHE A 755 28.27 -5.39 -23.16
N TYR A 756 27.93 -6.45 -22.41
CA TYR A 756 28.91 -7.21 -21.62
C TYR A 756 29.92 -8.03 -22.44
N ARG A 757 29.64 -8.26 -23.72
CA ARG A 757 30.58 -8.88 -24.67
C ARG A 757 31.56 -7.87 -25.28
N SER A 758 31.26 -6.57 -25.23
CA SER A 758 32.06 -5.50 -25.85
C SER A 758 32.70 -4.54 -24.85
N THR A 759 32.27 -4.57 -23.58
CA THR A 759 32.79 -3.72 -22.51
C THR A 759 33.13 -4.57 -21.30
N PRO A 760 34.42 -4.73 -20.95
CA PRO A 760 34.84 -5.47 -19.76
C PRO A 760 34.21 -4.94 -18.47
N ILE A 761 33.75 -5.84 -17.59
CA ILE A 761 33.06 -5.49 -16.35
C ILE A 761 33.99 -5.56 -15.13
N ALA A 762 33.82 -4.61 -14.21
CA ALA A 762 34.19 -4.72 -12.80
C ALA A 762 32.91 -4.61 -11.97
N TYR A 763 32.60 -5.61 -11.14
CA TYR A 763 31.29 -5.75 -10.50
C TYR A 763 31.44 -5.98 -9.00
N VAL A 764 30.58 -5.30 -8.24
CA VAL A 764 30.25 -5.62 -6.85
C VAL A 764 28.72 -5.70 -6.73
N TRP A 765 28.20 -6.62 -5.91
CA TRP A 765 26.76 -6.76 -5.69
C TRP A 765 26.21 -5.64 -4.80
N ASP A 766 24.89 -5.49 -4.85
CA ASP A 766 24.08 -4.87 -3.82
C ASP A 766 23.05 -5.89 -3.28
N ASP A 767 21.97 -5.50 -2.60
CA ASP A 767 21.07 -6.48 -1.98
C ASP A 767 20.38 -7.40 -2.99
N HIS A 768 19.88 -6.86 -4.10
CA HIS A 768 18.99 -7.63 -4.96
C HIS A 768 19.67 -8.69 -5.84
N ASP A 769 20.98 -8.58 -6.01
CA ASP A 769 21.85 -9.56 -6.66
C ASP A 769 22.70 -10.37 -5.66
N TYR A 770 22.82 -9.95 -4.40
CA TYR A 770 23.36 -10.74 -3.30
C TYR A 770 22.34 -11.71 -2.66
N GLY A 771 21.09 -11.29 -2.50
CA GLY A 771 20.10 -12.03 -1.73
C GLY A 771 18.70 -11.41 -1.77
N PRO A 772 17.90 -11.54 -0.70
CA PRO A 772 16.62 -10.86 -0.54
C PRO A 772 16.78 -9.33 -0.43
N ASN A 773 15.69 -8.57 -0.54
CA ASN A 773 15.73 -7.10 -0.32
C ASN A 773 16.28 -6.77 1.07
N ASP A 774 17.15 -5.76 1.15
CA ASP A 774 17.90 -5.37 2.34
C ASP A 774 18.76 -6.51 2.94
N ALA A 775 19.17 -7.50 2.15
CA ALA A 775 19.96 -8.63 2.65
C ALA A 775 21.31 -8.21 3.25
N ASP A 776 21.74 -8.95 4.26
CA ASP A 776 22.98 -8.71 5.01
C ASP A 776 23.72 -10.05 5.27
N ALA A 777 24.63 -10.10 6.24
CA ALA A 777 25.37 -11.33 6.58
C ALA A 777 24.46 -12.50 7.01
N THR A 778 23.18 -12.25 7.32
CA THR A 778 22.19 -13.28 7.67
C THR A 778 21.48 -13.89 6.46
N SER A 779 21.77 -13.43 5.25
CA SER A 779 21.19 -13.95 4.01
C SER A 779 21.38 -15.48 3.92
N PRO A 780 20.32 -16.25 3.65
CA PRO A 780 20.42 -17.72 3.55
C PRO A 780 21.30 -18.18 2.38
N GLY A 781 21.42 -17.36 1.33
CA GLY A 781 22.19 -17.68 0.13
C GLY A 781 23.63 -17.18 0.14
N ARG A 782 24.13 -16.67 1.28
CA ARG A 782 25.44 -16.02 1.40
C ARG A 782 26.61 -16.81 0.80
N GLU A 783 26.70 -18.10 1.06
CA GLU A 783 27.75 -18.96 0.48
C GLU A 783 27.46 -19.29 -1.00
N ALA A 784 26.21 -19.63 -1.32
CA ALA A 784 25.80 -20.00 -2.66
C ALA A 784 26.01 -18.88 -3.70
N VAL A 785 25.72 -17.62 -3.35
CA VAL A 785 25.96 -16.47 -4.23
C VAL A 785 27.45 -16.21 -4.41
N ALA A 786 28.25 -16.41 -3.36
CA ALA A 786 29.70 -16.26 -3.39
C ALA A 786 30.38 -17.29 -4.32
N ASP A 787 29.92 -18.54 -4.31
CA ASP A 787 30.38 -19.60 -5.21
C ASP A 787 30.05 -19.28 -6.68
N VAL A 788 28.81 -18.88 -6.94
CA VAL A 788 28.36 -18.52 -8.30
C VAL A 788 29.09 -17.28 -8.81
N TYR A 789 29.29 -16.26 -7.98
CA TYR A 789 30.09 -15.08 -8.33
C TYR A 789 31.51 -15.50 -8.74
N ARG A 790 32.16 -16.34 -7.93
CA ARG A 790 33.52 -16.84 -8.18
C ARG A 790 33.61 -17.77 -9.38
N SER A 791 32.51 -18.31 -9.89
CA SER A 791 32.47 -19.03 -11.17
C SER A 791 32.24 -18.10 -12.35
N VAL A 792 31.24 -17.24 -12.26
CA VAL A 792 30.70 -16.46 -13.37
C VAL A 792 31.48 -15.18 -13.64
N VAL A 793 31.91 -14.47 -12.60
CA VAL A 793 32.43 -13.11 -12.74
C VAL A 793 33.96 -13.13 -12.92
N PRO A 794 34.51 -12.57 -14.01
CA PRO A 794 35.94 -12.34 -14.16
C PRO A 794 36.38 -11.13 -13.33
N SER A 795 36.59 -11.31 -12.03
CA SER A 795 37.01 -10.25 -11.10
C SER A 795 38.53 -10.15 -10.98
N ALA A 796 39.00 -9.03 -10.40
CA ALA A 796 40.34 -8.99 -9.82
C ALA A 796 40.45 -9.99 -8.65
N ALA A 797 41.66 -10.18 -8.13
CA ALA A 797 41.89 -11.08 -7.01
C ALA A 797 41.03 -10.69 -5.80
N LEU A 798 40.24 -11.64 -5.31
CA LEU A 798 39.43 -11.51 -4.10
C LEU A 798 40.26 -11.92 -2.87
N VAL A 799 40.02 -11.26 -1.74
CA VAL A 799 40.81 -11.45 -0.51
C VAL A 799 40.10 -12.33 0.53
N ASP A 800 38.78 -12.49 0.43
CA ASP A 800 37.92 -13.27 1.33
C ASP A 800 37.23 -14.42 0.56
N ASP A 801 36.72 -15.43 1.29
CA ASP A 801 36.02 -16.59 0.71
C ASP A 801 34.55 -16.31 0.36
N VAL A 802 33.93 -15.32 1.01
CA VAL A 802 32.56 -14.90 0.74
C VAL A 802 32.55 -13.50 0.14
N ALA A 803 33.08 -12.53 0.87
CA ALA A 803 33.07 -11.13 0.49
C ALA A 803 33.85 -10.91 -0.81
N ILE A 804 33.38 -9.98 -1.65
CA ILE A 804 33.91 -9.76 -3.00
C ILE A 804 34.61 -8.41 -3.16
N PHE A 805 35.05 -7.82 -2.04
CA PHE A 805 35.87 -6.62 -2.08
C PHE A 805 37.19 -6.88 -2.81
N GLN A 806 37.60 -5.92 -3.64
CA GLN A 806 38.70 -6.09 -4.58
C GLN A 806 39.28 -4.75 -4.98
N ALA A 807 40.50 -4.74 -5.51
CA ALA A 807 41.12 -3.54 -6.04
C ALA A 807 42.00 -3.83 -7.25
N PHE A 808 42.02 -2.93 -8.22
CA PHE A 808 42.81 -3.05 -9.46
C PHE A 808 43.25 -1.68 -9.97
N THR A 809 44.19 -1.68 -10.91
CA THR A 809 44.82 -0.44 -11.40
C THR A 809 44.62 -0.32 -12.91
N VAL A 810 44.28 0.89 -13.38
CA VAL A 810 44.24 1.25 -14.79
C VAL A 810 45.07 2.51 -14.98
N GLY A 811 46.16 2.43 -15.75
CA GLY A 811 47.11 3.52 -15.86
C GLY A 811 47.69 3.89 -14.49
N ARG A 812 47.43 5.13 -14.04
CA ARG A 812 47.80 5.62 -12.70
C ARG A 812 46.63 5.73 -11.72
N VAL A 813 45.49 5.12 -12.03
CA VAL A 813 44.27 5.20 -11.24
C VAL A 813 44.03 3.88 -10.51
N ARG A 814 43.81 3.95 -9.19
CA ARG A 814 43.42 2.80 -8.36
C ARG A 814 41.91 2.73 -8.23
N PHE A 815 41.31 1.60 -8.57
CA PHE A 815 39.91 1.30 -8.29
C PHE A 815 39.83 0.41 -7.05
N VAL A 816 39.02 0.81 -6.07
CA VAL A 816 38.79 0.08 -4.81
C VAL A 816 37.29 -0.20 -4.69
N LEU A 817 36.89 -1.46 -4.73
CA LEU A 817 35.49 -1.89 -4.69
C LEU A 817 35.20 -2.52 -3.33
N THR A 818 34.18 -2.03 -2.62
CA THR A 818 33.76 -2.56 -1.31
C THR A 818 32.44 -3.30 -1.40
N ASP A 819 32.39 -4.48 -0.79
CA ASP A 819 31.17 -5.25 -0.54
C ASP A 819 30.45 -4.69 0.71
N THR A 820 29.20 -4.27 0.56
CA THR A 820 28.38 -3.66 1.62
C THR A 820 27.27 -4.56 2.13
N ARG A 821 27.29 -5.86 1.79
CA ARG A 821 26.21 -6.80 2.11
C ARG A 821 26.70 -8.01 2.88
N SER A 822 27.77 -8.66 2.43
CA SER A 822 28.09 -10.01 2.90
C SER A 822 28.65 -10.09 4.32
N GLN A 823 29.24 -9.01 4.82
CA GLN A 823 29.76 -8.90 6.20
C GLN A 823 28.92 -7.94 7.07
N ARG A 824 27.84 -7.39 6.51
CA ARG A 824 26.98 -6.42 7.17
C ARG A 824 26.17 -7.03 8.32
N THR A 825 26.10 -6.33 9.43
CA THR A 825 25.27 -6.65 10.61
C THR A 825 24.56 -5.40 11.09
N ASP A 826 23.88 -5.42 12.25
CA ASP A 826 23.27 -4.22 12.84
C ASP A 826 24.31 -3.14 13.23
N ASP A 827 25.56 -3.54 13.51
CA ASP A 827 26.59 -2.67 14.10
C ASP A 827 27.69 -2.25 13.10
N THR A 828 27.81 -2.92 11.95
CA THR A 828 28.84 -2.66 10.94
C THR A 828 28.35 -2.97 9.53
N MET A 829 28.74 -2.14 8.56
CA MET A 829 28.52 -2.28 7.13
C MET A 829 29.54 -3.25 6.51
N LEU A 830 30.83 -3.04 6.79
CA LEU A 830 31.92 -3.75 6.11
C LEU A 830 32.47 -4.93 6.90
N GLY A 831 32.26 -5.00 8.21
CA GLY A 831 32.97 -5.92 9.08
C GLY A 831 34.42 -5.50 9.35
N ASP A 832 35.00 -6.02 10.43
CA ASP A 832 36.32 -5.59 10.91
C ASP A 832 37.47 -5.87 9.93
N GLU A 833 37.37 -6.94 9.13
CA GLU A 833 38.42 -7.35 8.20
C GLU A 833 38.48 -6.43 6.98
N GLN A 834 37.36 -6.29 6.28
CA GLN A 834 37.27 -5.44 5.11
C GLN A 834 37.44 -3.95 5.47
N LEU A 835 36.93 -3.49 6.61
CA LEU A 835 37.14 -2.12 7.06
C LEU A 835 38.65 -1.82 7.18
N ARG A 836 39.42 -2.69 7.84
CA ARG A 836 40.87 -2.49 7.99
C ARG A 836 41.58 -2.52 6.64
N TRP A 837 41.22 -3.47 5.78
CA TRP A 837 41.75 -3.55 4.43
C TRP A 837 41.47 -2.27 3.64
N LEU A 838 40.25 -1.73 3.70
CA LEU A 838 39.88 -0.50 3.02
C LEU A 838 40.74 0.68 3.48
N LEU A 839 40.90 0.87 4.79
CA LEU A 839 41.69 1.98 5.32
C LEU A 839 43.17 1.88 4.91
N ASP A 840 43.75 0.69 4.96
CA ASP A 840 45.13 0.44 4.53
C ASP A 840 45.29 0.65 3.01
N GLU A 841 44.31 0.20 2.22
CA GLU A 841 44.32 0.32 0.76
C GLU A 841 44.16 1.78 0.32
N LEU A 842 43.21 2.54 0.88
CA LEU A 842 43.03 3.96 0.58
C LEU A 842 44.29 4.77 0.94
N THR A 843 44.86 4.53 2.12
CA THR A 843 46.09 5.21 2.58
C THR A 843 47.30 4.89 1.72
N THR A 844 47.41 3.64 1.23
CA THR A 844 48.52 3.23 0.38
C THR A 844 48.34 3.80 -1.02
N ALA A 845 47.15 3.62 -1.60
CA ALA A 845 46.82 4.05 -2.95
C ALA A 845 46.90 5.57 -3.12
N SER A 846 46.50 6.35 -2.11
CA SER A 846 46.59 7.81 -2.17
C SER A 846 48.03 8.30 -2.39
N ARG A 847 49.03 7.53 -1.94
CA ARG A 847 50.46 7.85 -2.05
C ARG A 847 51.14 7.23 -3.27
N THR A 848 50.55 6.19 -3.87
CA THR A 848 51.16 5.43 -4.97
C THR A 848 50.49 5.65 -6.32
N HIS A 849 49.31 6.25 -6.33
CA HIS A 849 48.49 6.46 -7.52
C HIS A 849 48.10 7.93 -7.64
N ALA A 850 47.84 8.36 -8.87
CA ALA A 850 47.45 9.75 -9.13
C ALA A 850 45.98 10.03 -8.78
N LEU A 851 45.16 8.98 -8.66
CA LEU A 851 43.75 9.04 -8.33
C LEU A 851 43.31 7.72 -7.71
N VAL A 852 42.44 7.79 -6.69
CA VAL A 852 41.72 6.66 -6.11
C VAL A 852 40.23 6.81 -6.40
N VAL A 853 39.63 5.79 -7.01
CA VAL A 853 38.19 5.69 -7.24
C VAL A 853 37.64 4.61 -6.32
N TRP A 854 36.89 5.03 -5.29
CA TRP A 854 36.21 4.12 -4.38
C TRP A 854 34.78 3.84 -4.87
N ALA A 855 34.52 2.59 -5.25
CA ALA A 855 33.23 2.09 -5.66
C ALA A 855 32.50 1.40 -4.50
N ASN A 856 31.32 1.90 -4.16
CA ASN A 856 30.52 1.47 -3.02
C ASN A 856 29.05 1.42 -3.44
N ALA A 857 28.36 0.29 -3.25
CA ALA A 857 27.04 0.07 -3.85
C ALA A 857 25.94 0.99 -3.29
N VAL A 858 25.99 1.33 -1.99
CA VAL A 858 24.88 2.02 -1.29
C VAL A 858 25.14 3.52 -1.04
N PRO A 859 24.13 4.36 -0.78
CA PRO A 859 24.32 5.80 -0.61
C PRO A 859 25.16 6.15 0.62
N TRP A 860 26.18 7.00 0.43
CA TRP A 860 27.05 7.54 1.49
C TRP A 860 26.39 8.68 2.27
N VAL A 861 25.94 9.71 1.55
CA VAL A 861 25.50 10.99 2.12
C VAL A 861 24.12 10.86 2.75
N GLY A 862 23.95 11.33 3.99
CA GLY A 862 22.63 11.46 4.62
C GLY A 862 22.69 11.54 6.14
N PRO A 863 21.65 12.06 6.80
CA PRO A 863 21.62 12.15 8.26
C PRO A 863 21.60 10.77 8.91
N ALA A 864 22.27 10.63 10.05
CA ALA A 864 22.30 9.39 10.83
C ALA A 864 20.87 8.88 11.09
N ARG A 865 20.64 7.61 10.75
CA ARG A 865 19.35 6.94 10.80
C ARG A 865 19.55 5.46 11.14
N PRO A 866 19.66 5.09 12.43
CA PRO A 866 19.85 3.71 12.86
C PRO A 866 18.84 2.75 12.22
N GLY A 867 19.33 1.62 11.70
CA GLY A 867 18.53 0.64 10.95
C GLY A 867 18.19 1.04 9.51
N GLY A 868 18.86 2.06 8.96
CA GLY A 868 18.80 2.38 7.53
C GLY A 868 19.68 1.45 6.69
N ASP A 869 19.28 1.20 5.45
CA ASP A 869 19.97 0.25 4.55
C ASP A 869 21.30 0.78 3.96
N GLY A 870 21.41 2.10 3.78
CA GLY A 870 22.65 2.77 3.35
C GLY A 870 23.55 3.22 4.51
N TRP A 871 24.63 3.94 4.21
CA TRP A 871 25.61 4.35 5.23
C TRP A 871 25.06 5.25 6.34
N ALA A 872 23.91 5.91 6.13
CA ALA A 872 23.18 6.62 7.18
C ALA A 872 22.79 5.70 8.37
N GLY A 873 22.60 4.40 8.12
CA GLY A 873 22.40 3.38 9.17
C GLY A 873 23.62 3.10 10.04
N TYR A 874 24.80 3.41 9.51
CA TYR A 874 26.11 3.03 10.04
C TYR A 874 26.98 4.26 10.32
N ALA A 875 26.36 5.31 10.86
CA ALA A 875 26.98 6.61 11.03
C ALA A 875 28.30 6.57 11.84
N ASP A 876 28.42 5.66 12.82
CA ASP A 876 29.65 5.51 13.61
C ASP A 876 30.80 4.92 12.77
N GLU A 877 30.54 3.93 11.93
CA GLU A 877 31.56 3.36 11.03
C GLU A 877 31.87 4.30 9.87
N ARG A 878 30.85 4.98 9.33
CA ARG A 878 31.00 6.06 8.34
C ARG A 878 31.92 7.16 8.85
N ALA A 879 31.70 7.64 10.09
CA ALA A 879 32.54 8.64 10.73
C ALA A 879 33.98 8.14 10.93
N ARG A 880 34.18 6.88 11.33
CA ARG A 880 35.54 6.29 11.45
C ARG A 880 36.29 6.26 10.13
N ILE A 881 35.60 6.01 9.02
CA ILE A 881 36.22 6.03 7.68
C ILE A 881 36.56 7.47 7.28
N ALA A 882 35.64 8.42 7.49
CA ALA A 882 35.89 9.83 7.22
C ALA A 882 37.08 10.37 8.05
N GLU A 883 37.11 10.09 9.36
CA GLU A 883 38.22 10.43 10.26
C GLU A 883 39.55 9.82 9.76
N ALA A 884 39.55 8.58 9.27
CA ALA A 884 40.76 7.94 8.76
C ALA A 884 41.26 8.52 7.42
N ILE A 885 40.34 8.95 6.56
CA ILE A 885 40.65 9.66 5.29
C ILE A 885 41.30 11.02 5.60
N GLU A 886 40.71 11.76 6.55
CA GLU A 886 41.23 13.05 7.02
C GLU A 886 42.60 12.91 7.69
N ASP A 887 42.73 11.99 8.67
CA ASP A 887 43.99 11.72 9.40
C ASP A 887 45.14 11.31 8.47
N ALA A 888 44.82 10.62 7.37
CA ALA A 888 45.79 10.20 6.36
C ALA A 888 46.11 11.29 5.32
N GLY A 889 45.36 12.40 5.29
CA GLY A 889 45.53 13.50 4.35
C GLY A 889 45.22 13.10 2.90
N ILE A 890 44.17 12.30 2.67
CA ILE A 890 43.84 11.78 1.34
C ILE A 890 43.06 12.84 0.55
N GLU A 891 43.72 13.47 -0.41
CA GLU A 891 43.12 14.52 -1.27
C GLU A 891 42.75 14.03 -2.67
N ASN A 892 43.19 12.83 -3.06
CA ASN A 892 43.07 12.29 -4.41
C ASN A 892 41.99 11.20 -4.56
N LEU A 893 40.90 11.33 -3.79
CA LEU A 893 39.82 10.35 -3.71
C LEU A 893 38.55 10.85 -4.40
N VAL A 894 37.90 9.96 -5.14
CA VAL A 894 36.49 10.11 -5.55
C VAL A 894 35.70 8.87 -5.20
N MET A 895 34.43 9.05 -4.84
CA MET A 895 33.51 7.94 -4.62
C MET A 895 32.51 7.81 -5.76
N VAL A 896 32.11 6.57 -6.07
CA VAL A 896 30.96 6.28 -6.92
C VAL A 896 29.99 5.29 -6.28
N SER A 897 28.68 5.54 -6.45
CA SER A 897 27.62 4.74 -5.79
C SER A 897 26.38 4.45 -6.62
N GLY A 898 25.62 3.42 -6.20
CA GLY A 898 24.39 2.89 -6.79
C GLY A 898 23.21 2.88 -5.81
N ASP A 899 22.21 2.01 -5.98
CA ASP A 899 21.03 1.83 -5.09
C ASP A 899 19.95 2.94 -5.11
N ALA A 900 20.30 4.23 -5.06
CA ALA A 900 19.29 5.28 -4.84
C ALA A 900 18.30 5.56 -5.98
N HIS A 901 18.41 4.91 -7.15
CA HIS A 901 17.60 5.14 -8.36
C HIS A 901 17.58 6.61 -8.83
N MET A 902 18.74 7.25 -8.71
CA MET A 902 18.99 8.62 -9.17
C MET A 902 20.42 8.82 -9.61
N VAL A 903 20.58 9.83 -10.43
CA VAL A 903 21.86 10.49 -10.67
C VAL A 903 21.99 11.63 -9.66
N ALA A 904 23.15 11.74 -9.01
CA ALA A 904 23.48 12.88 -8.16
C ALA A 904 25.00 13.09 -8.13
N ILE A 905 25.45 14.34 -7.99
CA ILE A 905 26.86 14.66 -7.75
C ILE A 905 26.96 15.48 -6.47
N ASP A 906 27.91 15.10 -5.62
CA ASP A 906 28.41 15.93 -4.53
C ASP A 906 29.86 16.33 -4.81
N ASP A 907 30.21 17.57 -4.50
CA ASP A 907 31.55 18.13 -4.71
C ASP A 907 32.51 17.90 -3.52
N GLY A 908 32.04 17.24 -2.47
CA GLY A 908 32.76 17.04 -1.21
C GLY A 908 32.13 17.79 -0.04
N THR A 909 31.23 18.74 -0.29
CA THR A 909 30.62 19.55 0.78
C THR A 909 29.77 18.72 1.76
N ASN A 910 29.25 17.56 1.33
CA ASN A 910 28.36 16.73 2.16
C ASN A 910 28.87 15.29 2.37
N THR A 911 30.11 14.99 1.97
CA THR A 911 30.71 13.67 2.17
C THR A 911 31.62 13.59 3.39
N ASP A 912 31.94 14.72 4.02
CA ASP A 912 32.61 14.76 5.32
C ASP A 912 31.62 14.44 6.46
N ASP A 913 31.85 13.31 7.10
CA ASP A 913 31.15 12.83 8.29
C ASP A 913 32.10 12.67 9.49
N ALA A 914 33.30 13.25 9.42
CA ALA A 914 34.24 13.26 10.54
C ALA A 914 33.69 14.10 11.70
N ARG A 915 34.16 13.81 12.93
CA ARG A 915 33.68 14.51 14.14
C ARG A 915 34.18 15.95 14.23
N GLU A 916 35.34 16.23 13.68
CA GLU A 916 35.87 17.57 13.47
C GLU A 916 35.70 17.91 11.98
N PRO A 917 35.30 19.14 11.59
CA PRO A 917 35.08 19.46 10.18
C PRO A 917 36.38 19.44 9.38
N GLY A 918 36.43 18.61 8.35
CA GLY A 918 37.53 18.46 7.39
C GLY A 918 37.09 18.70 5.95
N ASP A 919 37.97 18.34 5.00
CA ASP A 919 37.66 18.36 3.57
C ASP A 919 37.07 17.00 3.16
N GLY A 920 35.89 17.00 2.55
CA GLY A 920 35.27 15.80 1.99
C GLY A 920 35.86 15.41 0.63
N PHE A 921 35.26 14.40 -0.01
CA PHE A 921 35.65 13.92 -1.33
C PHE A 921 34.48 13.98 -2.33
N PRO A 922 34.73 14.24 -3.63
CA PRO A 922 33.68 14.22 -4.65
C PRO A 922 33.00 12.85 -4.77
N LEU A 923 31.70 12.86 -5.03
CA LEU A 923 30.89 11.66 -5.16
C LEU A 923 29.97 11.72 -6.39
N LEU A 924 29.94 10.67 -7.20
CA LEU A 924 28.93 10.45 -8.24
C LEU A 924 28.03 9.27 -7.89
N HIS A 925 26.75 9.54 -7.78
CA HIS A 925 25.72 8.53 -7.72
C HIS A 925 25.20 8.22 -9.13
N ALA A 926 25.24 6.95 -9.56
CA ALA A 926 24.89 6.52 -10.92
C ALA A 926 23.79 5.47 -10.92
N ALA A 927 22.54 5.89 -11.15
CA ALA A 927 21.38 5.02 -11.35
C ALA A 927 20.13 5.83 -11.75
N ALA A 928 19.02 5.23 -12.18
CA ALA A 928 18.81 3.80 -12.39
C ALA A 928 18.84 3.42 -13.87
N LEU A 929 19.46 2.26 -14.19
CA LEU A 929 19.40 1.67 -15.52
C LEU A 929 17.95 1.54 -15.98
N ASP A 930 17.11 0.80 -15.26
CA ASP A 930 15.72 0.62 -15.67
C ASP A 930 14.70 0.74 -14.53
N ARG A 931 15.12 0.99 -13.29
CA ARG A 931 14.19 1.16 -12.16
C ARG A 931 13.51 2.53 -12.17
N PRO A 932 12.26 2.61 -11.69
CA PRO A 932 11.61 3.90 -11.42
C PRO A 932 12.46 4.77 -10.50
N GLY A 933 12.39 6.09 -10.67
CA GLY A 933 13.22 7.01 -9.88
C GLY A 933 12.89 7.04 -8.40
N ASN A 934 13.91 7.11 -7.57
CA ASN A 934 13.84 7.33 -6.12
C ASN A 934 14.94 8.32 -5.71
N VAL A 935 14.88 8.89 -4.51
CA VAL A 935 15.95 9.72 -3.96
C VAL A 935 16.30 9.19 -2.58
N LYS A 936 17.55 8.76 -2.39
CA LYS A 936 18.08 8.34 -1.10
C LYS A 936 19.23 9.26 -0.68
N GLY A 937 19.28 9.58 0.61
CA GLY A 937 20.37 10.40 1.16
C GLY A 937 20.28 11.89 0.83
N GLY A 938 21.44 12.54 0.81
CA GLY A 938 21.60 13.97 0.53
C GLY A 938 21.66 14.86 1.79
N PRO A 939 21.85 16.19 1.60
CA PRO A 939 21.83 16.91 0.33
C PRO A 939 23.04 16.61 -0.58
N TYR A 940 22.87 16.81 -1.89
CA TYR A 940 23.93 16.70 -2.90
C TYR A 940 24.16 18.08 -3.53
N SER A 941 25.40 18.52 -3.68
CA SER A 941 25.74 19.88 -4.12
C SER A 941 25.14 20.25 -5.49
N GLU A 942 25.15 19.33 -6.45
CA GLU A 942 24.60 19.53 -7.80
C GLU A 942 23.13 19.07 -7.92
N GLY A 943 22.52 18.65 -6.82
CA GLY A 943 21.16 18.13 -6.76
C GLY A 943 21.02 16.65 -7.12
N ALA A 944 19.80 16.14 -6.97
CA ALA A 944 19.43 14.75 -7.22
C ALA A 944 18.40 14.65 -8.35
N PHE A 945 18.63 13.72 -9.27
CA PHE A 945 17.85 13.52 -10.49
C PHE A 945 17.28 12.09 -10.50
N PRO A 946 16.12 11.85 -9.87
CA PRO A 946 15.51 10.53 -9.87
C PRO A 946 15.02 10.14 -11.26
N GLY A 947 15.24 8.88 -11.65
CA GLY A 947 14.65 8.33 -12.87
C GLY A 947 15.32 7.06 -13.37
N GLY A 948 14.63 6.38 -14.29
CA GLY A 948 15.18 5.23 -15.00
C GLY A 948 15.73 5.60 -16.38
N GLY A 949 16.44 4.67 -17.01
CA GLY A 949 17.15 4.90 -18.26
C GLY A 949 18.34 5.82 -18.06
N GLN A 950 19.01 5.76 -16.91
CA GLN A 950 20.09 6.64 -16.49
C GLN A 950 21.35 5.84 -16.16
N TYR A 951 22.51 6.44 -16.43
CA TYR A 951 23.83 5.89 -16.12
C TYR A 951 24.83 7.01 -15.83
N GLY A 952 25.93 6.68 -15.17
CA GLY A 952 27.04 7.58 -14.89
C GLY A 952 28.21 7.35 -15.84
N VAL A 953 29.02 8.40 -16.01
CA VAL A 953 30.25 8.40 -16.79
C VAL A 953 31.34 9.11 -15.99
N LEU A 954 32.52 8.49 -15.91
CA LEU A 954 33.76 9.13 -15.48
C LEU A 954 34.67 9.29 -16.70
N ASP A 955 34.94 10.53 -17.07
CA ASP A 955 36.00 10.87 -18.01
C ASP A 955 37.26 11.23 -17.21
N ILE A 956 38.28 10.37 -17.28
CA ILE A 956 39.56 10.54 -16.59
C ILE A 956 40.58 11.04 -17.60
N VAL A 957 41.10 12.24 -17.35
CA VAL A 957 42.12 12.89 -18.18
C VAL A 957 43.40 13.01 -17.39
N ASP A 958 44.43 12.32 -17.87
CA ASP A 958 45.78 12.37 -17.32
C ASP A 958 46.66 13.28 -18.19
N PRO A 959 47.05 14.48 -17.70
CA PRO A 959 47.88 15.43 -18.46
C PRO A 959 49.24 14.87 -18.87
N ALA A 960 49.78 13.91 -18.12
CA ALA A 960 51.08 13.29 -18.40
C ALA A 960 51.06 12.40 -19.66
N VAL A 961 49.89 12.14 -20.24
CA VAL A 961 49.75 11.53 -21.58
C VAL A 961 50.27 12.45 -22.67
N THR A 962 49.95 13.76 -22.57
CA THR A 962 50.34 14.75 -23.58
C THR A 962 51.64 15.48 -23.26
N ASP A 963 51.98 15.59 -21.98
CA ASP A 963 53.22 16.21 -21.51
C ASP A 963 53.95 15.29 -20.52
N PRO A 964 54.77 14.34 -21.02
CA PRO A 964 55.50 13.40 -20.17
C PRO A 964 56.45 14.14 -19.21
N GLY A 965 56.11 14.11 -17.91
CA GLY A 965 56.82 14.86 -16.86
C GLY A 965 56.02 16.03 -16.27
N SER A 966 54.79 16.25 -16.73
CA SER A 966 53.84 17.15 -16.08
C SER A 966 53.44 16.63 -14.69
N ASP A 967 53.61 17.48 -13.67
CA ASP A 967 53.09 17.27 -12.31
C ASP A 967 51.63 17.77 -12.17
N ALA A 968 50.97 18.14 -13.27
CA ALA A 968 49.58 18.58 -13.22
C ALA A 968 48.64 17.45 -12.76
N PRO A 969 47.64 17.76 -11.91
CA PRO A 969 46.73 16.79 -11.33
C PRO A 969 45.88 16.08 -12.39
N VAL A 970 45.50 14.84 -12.10
CA VAL A 970 44.49 14.11 -12.90
C VAL A 970 43.17 14.86 -12.80
N THR A 971 42.53 15.04 -13.94
CA THR A 971 41.21 15.67 -14.02
C THR A 971 40.14 14.59 -14.18
N VAL A 972 39.13 14.60 -13.31
CA VAL A 972 37.99 13.69 -13.38
C VAL A 972 36.74 14.50 -13.70
N THR A 973 36.08 14.18 -14.81
CA THR A 973 34.75 14.72 -15.10
C THR A 973 33.70 13.65 -14.85
N MET A 974 32.84 13.92 -13.89
CA MET A 974 31.69 13.10 -13.52
C MET A 974 30.48 13.59 -14.28
N SER A 975 29.72 12.68 -14.92
CA SER A 975 28.48 13.04 -15.59
C SER A 975 27.41 11.97 -15.37
N GLY A 976 26.16 12.40 -15.20
CA GLY A 976 25.01 11.50 -15.30
C GLY A 976 24.23 11.76 -16.58
N ARG A 977 23.88 10.71 -17.29
CA ARG A 977 23.27 10.76 -18.63
C ARG A 977 22.04 9.87 -18.71
N THR A 978 21.16 10.18 -19.65
CA THR A 978 20.00 9.35 -20.00
C THR A 978 20.25 8.55 -21.28
N TRP A 979 19.50 7.46 -21.45
CA TRP A 979 19.53 6.55 -22.60
C TRP A 979 19.34 7.26 -23.96
N ASP A 980 18.72 8.43 -23.98
CA ASP A 980 18.51 9.26 -25.18
C ASP A 980 19.66 10.28 -25.43
N GLY A 981 20.75 10.17 -24.68
CA GLY A 981 21.98 10.96 -24.84
C GLY A 981 21.98 12.33 -24.15
N ARG A 982 20.95 12.65 -23.35
CA ARG A 982 20.92 13.90 -22.59
C ARG A 982 21.74 13.79 -21.30
N THR A 983 22.61 14.78 -21.07
CA THR A 983 23.31 14.96 -19.80
C THR A 983 22.38 15.62 -18.77
N LEU A 984 22.23 15.00 -17.60
CA LEU A 984 21.44 15.52 -16.48
C LEU A 984 22.27 16.46 -15.60
N VAL A 985 23.50 16.06 -15.32
CA VAL A 985 24.44 16.78 -14.45
C VAL A 985 25.87 16.46 -14.85
N THR A 986 26.77 17.42 -14.69
CA THR A 986 28.21 17.26 -14.92
C THR A 986 28.99 18.14 -13.94
N ALA A 987 30.06 17.59 -13.37
CA ALA A 987 31.04 18.33 -12.58
C ALA A 987 32.46 17.85 -12.92
N THR A 988 33.44 18.74 -12.81
CA THR A 988 34.84 18.45 -13.11
C THR A 988 35.72 18.80 -11.92
N PHE A 989 36.56 17.86 -11.51
CA PHE A 989 37.44 17.96 -10.35
C PHE A 989 38.89 17.79 -10.79
N GLN A 990 39.78 18.60 -10.21
CA GLN A 990 41.22 18.46 -10.33
C GLN A 990 41.74 18.04 -8.97
N LEU A 991 42.20 16.79 -8.88
CA LEU A 991 42.56 16.18 -7.61
C LEU A 991 44.08 16.13 -7.49
N PRO A 992 44.67 16.70 -6.42
CA PRO A 992 46.12 16.71 -6.21
C PRO A 992 46.71 15.29 -6.24
N SER A 993 48.01 15.16 -6.52
CA SER A 993 48.70 13.86 -6.53
C SER A 993 49.80 13.74 -5.47
N ASP A 994 49.90 14.71 -4.56
CA ASP A 994 51.05 14.92 -3.67
C ASP A 994 51.02 14.09 -2.38
#